data_AF-A0AAV9J818-F1
#
_entry.id   AF-A0AAV9J818-F1
#
_cell.length_a   1.000
_cell.length_b   1.000
_cell.length_c   1.000
_cell.angle_alpha   90.00
_cell.angle_beta   90.00
_cell.angle_gamma   90.00
#
_symmetry.space_group_name_H-M   'P 1'
#
loop_
_entity.id
_entity.type
_entity.pdbx_description
1 polymer ?
#
loop_
_entity_poly.entity_id
_entity_poly.type
_entity_poly.pdbx_seq_one_letter_code
_entity_poly.pdbx_strand_id
1 'polypeptide(L)'
;MTKSVGVMKIEEIIHNETPRLLVLFDRGQEDIVRVVAEVLGQRHVIVETLEGAAGQPDNAVLGLDNSLISQPQDIPTKSRTVITAHCIDAQDYRDENLTAFCDYEYLYTQKQFVRRDVARFMSFVLGQIKPHDDLRKKARTTLLSTTFPDIRAALPNLDILSVGADSVELRVDLLQEPTADSAVISVPSIMYVGEQVMLLRQRTELPIIFTTRCTKENGRFPMDDPMLFYTYLRKALQWGCEYIDVELWLPEGIRQKLASEKGSSRIISAWHDFSGRFKWSSAEAQQLFRDGAVYGDIVKMIALVNTTEENYELEYFRSIIQTTYAHPPLSGLNMGPVGRLSRTLNKVFTPITHPLLPMIAAPGQLSAAEINSTLHSMGQMPKLDMYAIGNVRHNGQAMFFEKCLNELSLPHQFLSIEQTSPSSIERFISRPNFGGAHINPPLAASAPYLPRLSNAATAIGQVDTVAAHTTPSGKLLIGDNATWKGIRATLTREFVPSAYAGQAALVLASHEAQAAAAIFALGSLGIGPIYTIGFKPKDSMGANIHQFRGVEDMKKVQEPLVIVSALPAEKSFVVSPLLKHYSHSANKPQSQRPGKVFVDLSNGVRGKGDSVATAASLGWTAYGIADVNAWTTVETLRLLVGQNVPFDFVRLAAGRSLYS
;
A
#
# COMPACT_ATOMS: atom_id res chain seq x y z
N MET A 1 -34.62 -20.63 -23.11
CA MET A 1 -33.65 -20.86 -22.00
C MET A 1 -33.04 -19.52 -21.64
N THR A 2 -33.53 -18.93 -20.55
CA THR A 2 -33.07 -17.66 -19.97
C THR A 2 -31.67 -17.86 -19.40
N LYS A 3 -30.65 -17.26 -20.01
CA LYS A 3 -29.30 -17.20 -19.45
C LYS A 3 -29.36 -16.38 -18.16
N SER A 4 -29.08 -17.01 -17.02
CA SER A 4 -28.84 -16.30 -15.77
C SER A 4 -27.65 -15.36 -15.97
N VAL A 5 -27.87 -14.07 -15.83
CA VAL A 5 -26.81 -13.06 -15.76
C VAL A 5 -26.02 -13.34 -14.49
N GLY A 6 -24.85 -13.97 -14.64
CA GLY A 6 -23.94 -14.19 -13.52
C GLY A 6 -23.48 -12.84 -12.99
N VAL A 7 -23.78 -12.57 -11.73
CA VAL A 7 -23.18 -11.47 -10.98
C VAL A 7 -21.65 -11.67 -11.03
N MET A 8 -20.93 -10.79 -11.74
CA MET A 8 -19.46 -10.83 -11.76
C MET A 8 -18.95 -10.68 -10.32
N LYS A 9 -18.29 -11.70 -9.80
CA LYS A 9 -17.51 -11.58 -8.56
C LYS A 9 -16.28 -10.74 -8.87
N ILE A 10 -16.17 -9.58 -8.25
CA ILE A 10 -14.93 -8.83 -8.18
C ILE A 10 -14.00 -9.67 -7.29
N GLU A 11 -12.97 -10.28 -7.87
CA GLU A 11 -12.03 -11.21 -7.18
C GLU A 11 -11.00 -10.50 -6.28
N GLU A 12 -11.28 -9.27 -5.85
CA GLU A 12 -10.56 -8.67 -4.72
C GLU A 12 -11.29 -9.08 -3.44
N ILE A 13 -10.78 -10.12 -2.77
CA ILE A 13 -11.36 -10.64 -1.53
C ILE A 13 -11.30 -9.54 -0.46
N ILE A 14 -12.39 -8.81 -0.28
CA ILE A 14 -12.61 -8.06 0.95
C ILE A 14 -13.08 -9.06 1.99
N HIS A 15 -12.34 -9.16 3.09
CA HIS A 15 -12.87 -9.79 4.30
C HIS A 15 -14.02 -8.91 4.80
N ASN A 16 -15.25 -9.31 4.50
CA ASN A 16 -16.46 -8.55 4.82
C ASN A 16 -16.94 -8.76 6.26
N GLU A 17 -16.22 -9.57 7.06
CA GLU A 17 -16.54 -9.72 8.48
C GLU A 17 -16.10 -8.47 9.23
N THR A 18 -17.04 -7.88 9.96
CA THR A 18 -16.76 -6.73 10.82
C THR A 18 -15.75 -7.14 11.88
N PRO A 19 -14.55 -6.53 11.93
CA PRO A 19 -13.52 -6.93 12.87
C PRO A 19 -13.99 -6.68 14.30
N ARG A 20 -13.89 -7.71 15.15
CA ARG A 20 -14.22 -7.62 16.58
C ARG A 20 -13.01 -7.08 17.33
N LEU A 21 -13.05 -5.79 17.66
CA LEU A 21 -11.90 -5.09 18.23
C LEU A 21 -12.11 -4.72 19.70
N LEU A 22 -11.06 -4.85 20.49
CA LEU A 22 -10.89 -4.19 21.79
C LEU A 22 -9.64 -3.31 21.72
N VAL A 23 -9.81 -2.01 21.90
CA VAL A 23 -8.74 -1.02 21.98
C VAL A 23 -8.51 -0.69 23.44
N LEU A 24 -7.34 -1.03 23.95
CA LEU A 24 -6.87 -0.56 25.24
C LEU A 24 -6.25 0.82 25.03
N PHE A 25 -6.62 1.81 25.84
CA PHE A 25 -6.11 3.18 25.70
C PHE A 25 -5.59 3.70 27.04
N ASP A 26 -4.60 4.60 26.99
CA ASP A 26 -4.08 5.26 28.18
C ASP A 26 -5.12 6.20 28.80
N ARG A 27 -5.11 6.36 30.13
CA ARG A 27 -6.04 7.26 30.82
C ARG A 27 -6.08 8.67 30.21
N GLY A 28 -7.28 9.11 29.82
CA GLY A 28 -7.49 10.41 29.15
C GLY A 28 -7.21 10.42 27.64
N GLN A 29 -7.03 9.25 27.02
CA GLN A 29 -6.80 9.05 25.60
C GLN A 29 -7.96 8.33 24.89
N GLU A 30 -9.17 8.34 25.45
CA GLU A 30 -10.33 7.62 24.93
C GLU A 30 -10.72 7.99 23.47
N ASP A 31 -10.30 9.17 23.00
CA ASP A 31 -10.58 9.64 21.64
C ASP A 31 -10.00 8.72 20.55
N ILE A 32 -8.90 8.00 20.85
CA ILE A 32 -8.32 7.05 19.89
C ILE A 32 -9.33 5.96 19.50
N VAL A 33 -10.18 5.53 20.43
CA VAL A 33 -11.23 4.53 20.19
C VAL A 33 -12.24 5.05 19.19
N ARG A 34 -12.63 6.34 19.31
CA ARG A 34 -13.49 7.01 18.33
C ARG A 34 -12.84 7.04 16.96
N VAL A 35 -11.56 7.41 16.86
CA VAL A 35 -10.87 7.48 15.56
C VAL A 35 -10.77 6.11 14.91
N VAL A 36 -10.42 5.07 15.66
CA VAL A 36 -10.38 3.69 15.15
C VAL A 36 -11.75 3.26 14.63
N ALA A 37 -12.83 3.57 15.37
CA ALA A 37 -14.18 3.28 14.92
C ALA A 37 -14.58 4.07 13.66
N GLU A 38 -14.23 5.35 13.56
CA GLU A 38 -14.45 6.18 12.36
C GLU A 38 -13.77 5.56 11.13
N VAL A 39 -12.50 5.18 11.26
CA VAL A 39 -11.69 4.56 10.21
C VAL A 39 -12.26 3.21 9.77
N LEU A 40 -12.85 2.44 10.69
CA LEU A 40 -13.51 1.17 10.45
C LEU A 40 -14.96 1.29 9.97
N GLY A 41 -15.54 2.50 9.94
CA GLY A 41 -16.97 2.70 9.64
C GLY A 41 -17.90 2.11 10.70
N GLN A 42 -17.42 1.94 11.93
CA GLN A 42 -18.14 1.29 13.03
C GLN A 42 -18.55 2.30 14.11
N ARG A 43 -19.43 1.84 15.02
CA ARG A 43 -19.69 2.53 16.28
C ARG A 43 -18.60 2.17 17.29
N HIS A 44 -18.39 3.02 18.29
CA HIS A 44 -17.56 2.68 19.44
C HIS A 44 -18.37 2.61 20.73
N VAL A 45 -17.89 1.85 21.70
CA VAL A 45 -18.41 1.76 23.07
C VAL A 45 -17.23 1.72 24.03
N ILE A 46 -17.24 2.59 25.04
CA ILE A 46 -16.28 2.49 26.16
C ILE A 46 -16.88 1.57 27.22
N VAL A 47 -16.11 0.58 27.66
CA VAL A 47 -16.48 -0.34 28.74
C VAL A 47 -15.61 -0.08 29.97
N GLU A 48 -16.12 -0.43 31.14
CA GLU A 48 -15.42 -0.21 32.42
C GLU A 48 -14.64 -1.46 32.89
N THR A 49 -14.91 -2.64 32.31
CA THR A 49 -14.32 -3.92 32.70
C THR A 49 -14.13 -4.86 31.50
N LEU A 50 -13.24 -5.85 31.63
CA LEU A 50 -13.05 -6.90 30.62
C LEU A 50 -14.29 -7.78 30.47
N GLU A 51 -15.01 -8.08 31.56
CA GLU A 51 -16.28 -8.81 31.51
C GLU A 51 -17.36 -8.01 30.78
N GLY A 52 -17.35 -6.69 30.95
CA GLY A 52 -18.24 -5.77 30.23
C GLY A 52 -18.06 -5.84 28.71
N ALA A 53 -16.86 -6.18 28.23
CA ALA A 53 -16.57 -6.35 26.80
C ALA A 53 -17.24 -7.59 26.19
N ALA A 54 -17.45 -8.66 26.96
CA ALA A 54 -18.02 -9.91 26.48
C ALA A 54 -19.53 -9.78 26.15
N GLY A 55 -20.24 -8.85 26.79
CA GLY A 55 -21.67 -8.61 26.58
C GLY A 55 -22.02 -7.63 25.45
N GLN A 56 -21.02 -7.02 24.80
CA GLN A 56 -21.23 -6.00 23.77
C GLN A 56 -21.40 -6.60 22.37
N PRO A 57 -22.14 -5.92 21.47
CA PRO A 57 -22.35 -6.39 20.11
C PRO A 57 -21.03 -6.50 19.33
N ASP A 58 -21.01 -7.42 18.36
CA ASP A 58 -19.85 -7.68 17.51
C ASP A 58 -19.55 -6.54 16.52
N ASN A 59 -20.51 -5.64 16.29
CA ASN A 59 -20.41 -4.55 15.32
C ASN A 59 -19.99 -3.20 15.92
N ALA A 60 -19.22 -3.25 17.02
CA ALA A 60 -18.67 -2.08 17.67
C ALA A 60 -17.20 -2.29 18.07
N VAL A 61 -16.42 -1.22 17.90
CA VAL A 61 -15.09 -1.10 18.49
C VAL A 61 -15.24 -0.84 19.98
N LEU A 62 -14.67 -1.71 20.80
CA LEU A 62 -14.69 -1.51 22.25
C LEU A 62 -13.45 -0.74 22.69
N GLY A 63 -13.61 0.17 23.63
CA GLY A 63 -12.53 0.85 24.31
C GLY A 63 -12.49 0.47 25.79
N LEU A 64 -11.31 0.23 26.35
CA LEU A 64 -11.10 0.05 27.78
C LEU A 64 -9.85 0.82 28.23
N ASP A 65 -9.95 1.56 29.33
CA ASP A 65 -8.79 2.21 29.96
C ASP A 65 -7.83 1.13 30.47
N ASN A 66 -6.59 1.16 30.00
CA ASN A 66 -5.60 0.13 30.32
C ASN A 66 -5.24 0.09 31.81
N SER A 67 -5.41 1.18 32.55
CA SER A 67 -5.15 1.25 33.99
C SER A 67 -6.14 0.43 34.83
N LEU A 68 -7.27 0.01 34.24
CA LEU A 68 -8.27 -0.84 34.89
C LEU A 68 -7.93 -2.33 34.81
N ILE A 69 -6.87 -2.71 34.08
CA ILE A 69 -6.45 -4.10 33.93
C ILE A 69 -5.41 -4.43 34.99
N SER A 70 -5.85 -5.15 36.03
CA SER A 70 -4.95 -5.63 37.10
C SER A 70 -4.27 -6.95 36.79
N GLN A 71 -4.88 -7.77 35.91
CA GLN A 71 -4.41 -9.11 35.54
C GLN A 71 -4.37 -9.24 34.01
N PRO A 72 -3.25 -8.92 33.35
CA PRO A 72 -3.13 -8.99 31.88
C PRO A 72 -3.47 -10.35 31.26
N GLN A 73 -3.30 -11.45 32.02
CA GLN A 73 -3.69 -12.80 31.59
C GLN A 73 -5.19 -12.98 31.34
N ASP A 74 -6.04 -12.09 31.84
CA ASP A 74 -7.50 -12.14 31.67
C ASP A 74 -7.95 -11.49 30.35
N ILE A 75 -7.02 -10.89 29.59
CA ILE A 75 -7.32 -10.28 28.29
C ILE A 75 -7.85 -11.35 27.32
N PRO A 76 -9.04 -11.16 26.71
CA PRO A 76 -9.72 -12.20 25.96
C PRO A 76 -9.22 -12.31 24.50
N THR A 77 -7.96 -12.72 24.33
CA THR A 77 -7.25 -12.82 23.03
C THR A 77 -7.89 -13.75 21.99
N LYS A 78 -8.79 -14.65 22.41
CA LYS A 78 -9.47 -15.59 21.50
C LYS A 78 -10.79 -15.10 20.93
N SER A 79 -11.36 -14.02 21.48
CA SER A 79 -12.71 -13.55 21.11
C SER A 79 -12.72 -12.24 20.31
N ARG A 80 -11.70 -11.40 20.52
CA ARG A 80 -11.51 -10.10 19.89
C ARG A 80 -10.03 -9.90 19.62
N THR A 81 -9.70 -9.20 18.55
CA THR A 81 -8.34 -8.68 18.35
C THR A 81 -8.14 -7.54 19.34
N VAL A 82 -7.08 -7.63 20.14
CA VAL A 82 -6.75 -6.67 21.19
C VAL A 82 -5.59 -5.79 20.75
N ILE A 83 -5.82 -4.49 20.71
CA ILE A 83 -4.83 -3.49 20.33
C ILE A 83 -4.63 -2.56 21.52
N THR A 84 -3.42 -2.48 22.06
CA THR A 84 -3.07 -1.41 23.01
C THR A 84 -2.57 -0.20 22.26
N ALA A 85 -3.12 0.98 22.58
CA ALA A 85 -2.83 2.21 21.88
C ALA A 85 -2.22 3.25 22.83
N HIS A 86 -1.06 3.80 22.44
CA HIS A 86 -0.30 4.74 23.26
C HIS A 86 0.00 6.05 22.53
N CYS A 87 -0.23 7.16 23.24
CA CYS A 87 0.10 8.49 22.77
C CYS A 87 1.50 8.88 23.23
N ILE A 88 2.47 8.89 22.31
CA ILE A 88 3.89 9.02 22.71
C ILE A 88 4.33 10.46 23.02
N ASP A 89 3.56 11.47 22.62
CA ASP A 89 3.82 12.89 22.94
C ASP A 89 2.99 13.40 24.13
N ALA A 90 2.29 12.49 24.81
CA ALA A 90 1.66 12.68 26.12
C ALA A 90 2.58 12.11 27.23
N GLN A 91 1.99 11.61 28.31
CA GLN A 91 2.72 10.85 29.33
C GLN A 91 2.88 9.41 28.87
N ASP A 92 4.10 8.87 29.01
CA ASP A 92 4.38 7.49 28.63
C ASP A 92 3.81 6.52 29.67
N TYR A 93 2.74 5.81 29.28
CA TYR A 93 2.05 4.80 30.08
C TYR A 93 2.25 3.37 29.53
N ARG A 94 3.22 3.17 28.63
CA ARG A 94 3.49 1.85 28.05
C ARG A 94 3.90 0.86 29.14
N ASP A 95 3.20 -0.27 29.20
CA ASP A 95 3.49 -1.40 30.08
C ASP A 95 3.76 -2.64 29.23
N GLU A 96 5.03 -3.03 29.14
CA GLU A 96 5.46 -4.19 28.34
C GLU A 96 4.85 -5.51 28.84
N ASN A 97 4.52 -5.63 30.13
CA ASN A 97 3.85 -6.82 30.64
C ASN A 97 2.42 -6.89 30.12
N LEU A 98 1.69 -5.78 30.09
CA LEU A 98 0.36 -5.71 29.48
C LEU A 98 0.42 -5.97 27.97
N THR A 99 1.31 -5.27 27.26
CA THR A 99 1.46 -5.38 25.80
C THR A 99 1.77 -6.81 25.37
N ALA A 100 2.48 -7.62 26.17
CA ALA A 100 2.77 -9.01 25.85
C ALA A 100 1.51 -9.90 25.65
N PHE A 101 0.37 -9.51 26.23
CA PHE A 101 -0.93 -10.18 26.10
C PHE A 101 -1.85 -9.56 25.04
N CYS A 102 -1.42 -8.49 24.37
CA CYS A 102 -2.13 -7.89 23.25
C CYS A 102 -1.66 -8.45 21.92
N ASP A 103 -2.54 -8.51 20.93
CA ASP A 103 -2.18 -8.95 19.57
C ASP A 103 -1.31 -7.89 18.88
N TYR A 104 -1.63 -6.62 19.09
CA TYR A 104 -0.93 -5.49 18.48
C TYR A 104 -0.75 -4.30 19.43
N GLU A 105 0.22 -3.45 19.12
CA GLU A 105 0.47 -2.17 19.77
C GLU A 105 0.46 -1.06 18.71
N TYR A 106 -0.37 -0.04 18.93
CA TYR A 106 -0.48 1.12 18.05
C TYR A 106 0.08 2.36 18.75
N LEU A 107 1.08 2.99 18.14
CA LEU A 107 1.69 4.22 18.64
C LEU A 107 1.22 5.39 17.79
N TYR A 108 0.92 6.52 18.42
CA TYR A 108 0.51 7.74 17.72
C TYR A 108 0.95 9.01 18.47
N THR A 109 0.77 10.16 17.81
CA THR A 109 0.95 11.48 18.43
C THR A 109 -0.35 12.27 18.37
N GLN A 110 -0.62 13.07 19.40
CA GLN A 110 -1.76 13.99 19.42
C GLN A 110 -1.48 15.25 18.59
N LYS A 111 -0.29 15.84 18.69
CA LYS A 111 0.03 17.13 18.04
C LYS A 111 0.03 17.05 16.51
N GLN A 112 0.45 15.92 15.95
CA GLN A 112 0.51 15.66 14.51
C GLN A 112 -0.25 14.38 14.18
N PHE A 113 -1.49 14.27 14.65
CA PHE A 113 -2.31 13.09 14.42
C PHE A 113 -2.53 12.82 12.93
N VAL A 114 -2.23 11.61 12.47
CA VAL A 114 -2.33 11.23 11.06
C VAL A 114 -3.35 10.10 10.90
N ARG A 115 -4.61 10.41 10.57
CA ARG A 115 -5.66 9.39 10.40
C ARG A 115 -5.30 8.31 9.38
N ARG A 116 -4.62 8.68 8.29
CA ARG A 116 -4.16 7.72 7.26
C ARG A 116 -3.26 6.62 7.82
N ASP A 117 -2.50 6.91 8.88
CA ASP A 117 -1.65 5.94 9.56
C ASP A 117 -2.48 4.88 10.31
N VAL A 118 -3.50 5.32 11.05
CA VAL A 118 -4.49 4.42 11.67
C VAL A 118 -5.15 3.54 10.61
N ALA A 119 -5.61 4.13 9.50
CA ALA A 119 -6.25 3.39 8.41
C ALA A 119 -5.31 2.36 7.78
N ARG A 120 -4.06 2.73 7.54
CA ARG A 120 -3.03 1.82 7.02
C ARG A 120 -2.76 0.67 7.99
N PHE A 121 -2.51 0.97 9.27
CA PHE A 121 -2.24 -0.03 10.29
C PHE A 121 -3.42 -0.99 10.45
N MET A 122 -4.64 -0.47 10.65
CA MET A 122 -5.85 -1.27 10.81
C MET A 122 -6.15 -2.12 9.58
N SER A 123 -5.98 -1.55 8.37
CA SER A 123 -6.18 -2.32 7.14
C SER A 123 -5.25 -3.54 7.06
N PHE A 124 -4.00 -3.39 7.51
CA PHE A 124 -3.01 -4.46 7.46
C PHE A 124 -3.20 -5.49 8.57
N VAL A 125 -3.28 -5.07 9.84
CA VAL A 125 -3.35 -6.00 10.99
C VAL A 125 -4.67 -6.77 11.03
N LEU A 126 -5.74 -6.21 10.46
CA LEU A 126 -7.03 -6.88 10.31
C LEU A 126 -7.18 -7.65 8.98
N GLY A 127 -6.09 -7.76 8.19
CA GLY A 127 -6.05 -8.56 6.96
C GLY A 127 -6.92 -8.06 5.80
N GLN A 128 -7.33 -6.79 5.84
CA GLN A 128 -8.16 -6.16 4.79
C GLN A 128 -7.34 -5.74 3.57
N ILE A 129 -6.05 -5.49 3.75
CA ILE A 129 -5.08 -5.33 2.65
C ILE A 129 -3.99 -6.40 2.77
N LYS A 130 -3.47 -6.83 1.63
CA LYS A 130 -2.42 -7.86 1.54
C LYS A 130 -1.29 -7.37 0.64
N PRO A 131 -0.48 -6.40 1.09
CA PRO A 131 0.61 -5.84 0.27
C PRO A 131 1.57 -6.92 -0.24
N HIS A 132 1.73 -8.01 0.50
CA HIS A 132 2.51 -9.19 0.10
C HIS A 132 2.05 -9.82 -1.22
N ASP A 133 0.73 -9.93 -1.42
CA ASP A 133 0.16 -10.52 -2.63
C ASP A 133 0.39 -9.61 -3.83
N ASP A 134 0.32 -8.30 -3.64
CA ASP A 134 0.58 -7.32 -4.69
C ASP A 134 2.04 -7.29 -5.09
N LEU A 135 2.96 -7.33 -4.11
CA LEU A 135 4.40 -7.44 -4.38
C LEU A 135 4.77 -8.76 -5.05
N ARG A 136 4.12 -9.88 -4.69
CA ARG A 136 4.35 -11.19 -5.33
C ARG A 136 3.97 -11.22 -6.82
N LYS A 137 3.00 -10.39 -7.24
CA LYS A 137 2.60 -10.28 -8.66
C LYS A 137 3.62 -9.52 -9.50
N LYS A 138 4.53 -8.76 -8.89
CA LYS A 138 5.53 -7.97 -9.61
C LYS A 138 6.63 -8.87 -10.17
N ALA A 139 7.10 -8.57 -11.38
CA ALA A 139 8.20 -9.28 -12.02
C ALA A 139 9.54 -9.08 -11.27
N ARG A 140 9.71 -7.92 -10.65
CA ARG A 140 10.85 -7.54 -9.81
C ARG A 140 10.36 -6.69 -8.65
N THR A 141 11.01 -6.85 -7.49
CA THR A 141 10.82 -6.01 -6.31
C THR A 141 12.14 -5.46 -5.79
N THR A 142 12.10 -4.24 -5.27
CA THR A 142 13.25 -3.55 -4.66
C THR A 142 12.95 -3.15 -3.22
N LEU A 143 13.99 -2.97 -2.40
CA LEU A 143 13.86 -2.41 -1.05
C LEU A 143 14.85 -1.27 -0.85
N LEU A 144 14.41 -0.20 -0.19
CA LEU A 144 15.27 0.90 0.23
C LEU A 144 15.68 0.68 1.69
N SER A 145 16.97 0.44 1.93
CA SER A 145 17.49 0.33 3.30
C SER A 145 17.72 1.71 3.91
N THR A 146 17.01 2.03 4.99
CA THR A 146 17.26 3.24 5.77
C THR A 146 18.53 3.06 6.59
N THR A 147 19.48 3.99 6.45
CA THR A 147 20.80 3.94 7.11
C THR A 147 21.01 5.11 8.07
N PHE A 148 19.92 5.74 8.49
CA PHE A 148 19.94 6.90 9.37
C PHE A 148 19.99 6.46 10.84
N PRO A 149 20.74 7.16 11.71
CA PRO A 149 20.72 6.93 13.16
C PRO A 149 19.38 7.33 13.80
N ASP A 150 18.65 8.26 13.18
CA ASP A 150 17.28 8.63 13.52
C ASP A 150 16.51 8.86 12.22
N ILE A 151 15.36 8.21 12.07
CA ILE A 151 14.52 8.27 10.87
C ILE A 151 14.01 9.68 10.59
N ARG A 152 13.92 10.56 11.61
CA ARG A 152 13.54 11.97 11.45
C ARG A 152 14.40 12.68 10.40
N ALA A 153 15.66 12.30 10.25
CA ALA A 153 16.55 12.85 9.24
C ALA A 153 16.15 12.47 7.79
N ALA A 154 15.46 11.34 7.62
CA ALA A 154 14.99 10.86 6.32
C ALA A 154 13.64 11.49 5.91
N LEU A 155 12.76 11.79 6.89
CA LEU A 155 11.35 12.13 6.63
C LEU A 155 11.14 13.27 5.62
N PRO A 156 11.92 14.38 5.62
CA PRO A 156 11.71 15.47 4.67
C PRO A 156 11.91 15.07 3.20
N ASN A 157 12.70 14.02 2.95
CA ASN A 157 13.05 13.57 1.60
C ASN A 157 12.57 12.15 1.31
N LEU A 158 11.81 11.52 2.21
CA LEU A 158 11.47 10.09 2.10
C LEU A 158 10.70 9.77 0.82
N ASP A 159 9.82 10.68 0.39
CA ASP A 159 9.06 10.53 -0.86
C ASP A 159 9.97 10.51 -2.10
N ILE A 160 11.09 11.23 -2.06
CA ILE A 160 12.09 11.24 -3.14
C ILE A 160 12.96 9.98 -3.03
N LEU A 161 13.45 9.68 -1.83
CA LEU A 161 14.33 8.53 -1.56
C LEU A 161 13.69 7.19 -1.96
N SER A 162 12.37 7.09 -1.85
CA SER A 162 11.61 5.85 -2.07
C SER A 162 11.05 5.69 -3.48
N VAL A 163 11.38 6.58 -4.42
CA VAL A 163 11.05 6.42 -5.84
C VAL A 163 11.73 5.15 -6.39
N GLY A 164 10.94 4.26 -6.97
CA GLY A 164 11.41 2.96 -7.45
C GLY A 164 11.60 1.90 -6.36
N ALA A 165 11.30 2.19 -5.10
CA ALA A 165 11.28 1.22 -4.00
C ALA A 165 9.91 0.57 -3.84
N ASP A 166 9.88 -0.73 -3.55
CA ASP A 166 8.66 -1.48 -3.23
C ASP A 166 8.45 -1.69 -1.73
N SER A 167 9.48 -1.42 -0.94
CA SER A 167 9.47 -1.50 0.51
C SER A 167 10.57 -0.62 1.09
N VAL A 168 10.45 -0.28 2.36
CA VAL A 168 11.50 0.39 3.14
C VAL A 168 11.97 -0.54 4.24
N GLU A 169 13.28 -0.72 4.37
CA GLU A 169 13.87 -1.49 5.46
C GLU A 169 14.31 -0.54 6.57
N LEU A 170 13.78 -0.74 7.78
CA LEU A 170 14.25 -0.10 9.01
C LEU A 170 15.38 -0.94 9.61
N ARG A 171 16.61 -0.43 9.51
CA ARG A 171 17.80 -1.05 10.11
C ARG A 171 17.90 -0.63 11.57
N VAL A 172 17.26 -1.41 12.44
CA VAL A 172 17.16 -1.13 13.88
C VAL A 172 18.54 -1.11 14.53
N ASP A 173 19.45 -1.95 14.05
CA ASP A 173 20.83 -2.01 14.51
C ASP A 173 21.65 -0.74 14.16
N LEU A 174 21.19 0.11 13.24
CA LEU A 174 21.88 1.36 12.90
C LEU A 174 21.31 2.58 13.63
N LEU A 175 20.15 2.45 14.28
CA LEU A 175 19.53 3.51 15.06
C LEU A 175 20.40 3.86 16.28
N GLN A 176 20.41 5.13 16.64
CA GLN A 176 21.10 5.66 17.81
C GLN A 176 20.13 6.53 18.59
N GLU A 177 19.77 6.05 19.78
CA GLU A 177 18.91 6.79 20.71
C GLU A 177 19.72 7.93 21.36
N PRO A 178 19.26 9.19 21.27
CA PRO A 178 19.96 10.32 21.89
C PRO A 178 19.91 10.22 23.42
N THR A 179 20.99 9.74 24.06
CA THR A 179 21.13 9.68 25.51
C THR A 179 22.32 10.53 25.99
N ALA A 180 22.25 11.03 27.22
CA ALA A 180 23.24 11.94 27.81
C ALA A 180 24.65 11.32 27.96
N ASP A 181 24.74 9.99 28.02
CA ASP A 181 25.99 9.23 28.14
C ASP A 181 26.27 8.43 26.85
N SER A 182 26.53 9.14 25.76
CA SER A 182 26.62 8.62 24.38
C SER A 182 27.89 7.80 24.07
N ALA A 183 28.66 7.37 25.08
CA ALA A 183 29.98 6.75 24.89
C ALA A 183 29.97 5.24 24.61
N VAL A 184 28.83 4.56 24.79
CA VAL A 184 28.69 3.12 24.48
C VAL A 184 27.71 2.95 23.33
N ILE A 185 28.09 2.18 22.31
CA ILE A 185 27.16 1.71 21.26
C ILE A 185 26.16 0.77 21.93
N SER A 186 25.06 1.32 22.43
CA SER A 186 23.98 0.57 23.07
C SER A 186 22.91 0.20 22.06
N VAL A 187 22.30 -0.97 22.25
CA VAL A 187 21.06 -1.32 21.54
C VAL A 187 20.01 -0.25 21.89
N PRO A 188 19.36 0.38 20.90
CA PRO A 188 18.35 1.42 21.16
C PRO A 188 17.17 0.83 21.94
N SER A 189 16.59 1.57 22.87
CA SER A 189 15.44 1.10 23.65
C SER A 189 14.26 0.73 22.74
N ILE A 190 13.47 -0.27 23.16
CA ILE A 190 12.23 -0.66 22.45
C ILE A 190 11.31 0.55 22.29
N MET A 191 11.28 1.43 23.29
CA MET A 191 10.49 2.64 23.31
C MET A 191 10.86 3.61 22.19
N TYR A 192 12.17 3.84 21.99
CA TYR A 192 12.68 4.64 20.89
C TYR A 192 12.42 3.95 19.55
N VAL A 193 12.70 2.66 19.42
CA VAL A 193 12.48 1.93 18.16
C VAL A 193 11.01 1.96 17.73
N GLY A 194 10.07 1.81 18.66
CA GLY A 194 8.63 1.93 18.38
C GLY A 194 8.26 3.29 17.81
N GLU A 195 8.80 4.37 18.38
CA GLU A 195 8.63 5.72 17.83
C GLU A 195 9.19 5.83 16.40
N GLN A 196 10.36 5.24 16.13
CA GLN A 196 10.96 5.25 14.80
C GLN A 196 10.08 4.52 13.77
N VAL A 197 9.49 3.38 14.14
CA VAL A 197 8.53 2.64 13.30
C VAL A 197 7.28 3.49 13.02
N MET A 198 6.71 4.12 14.05
CA MET A 198 5.55 4.99 13.92
C MET A 198 5.83 6.16 12.97
N LEU A 199 6.92 6.90 13.18
CA LEU A 199 7.31 8.04 12.36
C LEU A 199 7.53 7.65 10.89
N LEU A 200 8.14 6.48 10.65
CA LEU A 200 8.31 5.95 9.30
C LEU A 200 6.95 5.64 8.66
N ARG A 201 6.08 4.91 9.36
CA ARG A 201 4.76 4.49 8.85
C ARG A 201 3.88 5.68 8.48
N GLN A 202 3.89 6.75 9.28
CA GLN A 202 3.15 7.99 9.03
C GLN A 202 3.59 8.73 7.76
N ARG A 203 4.80 8.46 7.26
CA ARG A 203 5.45 9.18 6.16
C ARG A 203 5.60 8.39 4.87
N THR A 204 5.20 7.12 4.84
CA THR A 204 5.25 6.31 3.61
C THR A 204 4.03 5.40 3.51
N GLU A 205 3.72 4.97 2.30
CA GLU A 205 2.72 3.92 2.03
C GLU A 205 3.39 2.58 1.71
N LEU A 206 4.73 2.54 1.68
CA LEU A 206 5.49 1.33 1.39
C LEU A 206 5.50 0.37 2.58
N PRO A 207 5.38 -0.95 2.35
CA PRO A 207 5.61 -1.97 3.35
C PRO A 207 6.94 -1.78 4.08
N ILE A 208 6.93 -1.92 5.41
CA ILE A 208 8.11 -1.82 6.25
C ILE A 208 8.70 -3.21 6.46
N ILE A 209 10.00 -3.34 6.19
CA ILE A 209 10.82 -4.49 6.59
C ILE A 209 11.56 -4.09 7.87
N PHE A 210 11.28 -4.77 8.97
CA PHE A 210 11.98 -4.56 10.24
C PHE A 210 13.18 -5.51 10.35
N THR A 211 14.38 -4.95 10.50
CA THR A 211 15.62 -5.73 10.49
C THR A 211 16.49 -5.43 11.71
N THR A 212 16.77 -6.47 12.50
CA THR A 212 17.82 -6.50 13.53
C THR A 212 19.01 -7.28 12.98
N ARG A 213 20.01 -6.60 12.41
CA ARG A 213 21.19 -7.27 11.82
C ARG A 213 22.27 -7.52 12.89
N CYS A 214 22.73 -8.76 13.04
CA CYS A 214 23.74 -9.08 14.05
C CYS A 214 25.17 -8.64 13.68
N THR A 215 26.06 -8.60 14.67
CA THR A 215 27.48 -8.22 14.48
C THR A 215 28.27 -9.13 13.54
N LYS A 216 27.99 -10.44 13.49
CA LYS A 216 28.65 -11.35 12.52
C LYS A 216 28.17 -11.15 11.08
N GLU A 217 26.97 -10.60 10.90
CA GLU A 217 26.39 -10.30 9.59
C GLU A 217 26.51 -8.78 9.27
N ASN A 218 27.54 -8.11 9.79
CA ASN A 218 27.84 -6.69 9.53
C ASN A 218 26.73 -5.70 9.96
N GLY A 219 26.02 -6.03 11.02
CA GLY A 219 25.18 -5.10 11.77
C GLY A 219 25.80 -4.74 13.12
N ARG A 220 24.97 -4.21 14.02
CA ARG A 220 25.39 -3.83 15.39
C ARG A 220 24.62 -4.54 16.49
N PHE A 221 23.64 -5.38 16.14
CA PHE A 221 22.83 -6.08 17.15
C PHE A 221 23.65 -7.22 17.80
N PRO A 222 23.70 -7.32 19.14
CA PRO A 222 24.63 -8.18 19.86
C PRO A 222 24.16 -9.64 19.89
N MET A 223 25.05 -10.60 19.65
CA MET A 223 24.70 -12.02 19.45
C MET A 223 24.66 -12.88 20.71
N ASP A 224 25.14 -12.36 21.84
CA ASP A 224 25.23 -13.04 23.12
C ASP A 224 23.86 -13.32 23.73
N ASP A 225 22.83 -12.54 23.38
CA ASP A 225 21.45 -12.74 23.79
C ASP A 225 20.48 -12.91 22.59
N PRO A 226 20.21 -14.15 22.14
CA PRO A 226 19.21 -14.42 21.11
C PRO A 226 17.78 -14.01 21.50
N MET A 227 17.46 -13.95 22.80
CA MET A 227 16.13 -13.53 23.26
C MET A 227 15.90 -12.03 23.07
N LEU A 228 16.96 -11.24 23.00
CA LEU A 228 16.87 -9.84 22.61
C LEU A 228 16.32 -9.70 21.17
N PHE A 229 16.82 -10.49 20.22
CA PHE A 229 16.26 -10.52 18.86
C PHE A 229 14.78 -10.90 18.87
N TYR A 230 14.43 -11.95 19.61
CA TYR A 230 13.03 -12.36 19.74
C TYR A 230 12.15 -11.22 20.25
N THR A 231 12.61 -10.49 21.27
CA THR A 231 11.87 -9.38 21.86
C THR A 231 11.58 -8.28 20.84
N TYR A 232 12.60 -7.82 20.10
CA TYR A 232 12.43 -6.75 19.11
C TYR A 232 11.62 -7.22 17.89
N LEU A 233 11.85 -8.44 17.41
CA LEU A 233 11.10 -9.01 16.29
C LEU A 233 9.63 -9.26 16.67
N ARG A 234 9.34 -9.71 17.90
CA ARG A 234 7.96 -9.81 18.41
C ARG A 234 7.30 -8.44 18.49
N LYS A 235 7.99 -7.40 19.00
CA LYS A 235 7.46 -6.03 19.00
C LYS A 235 7.17 -5.52 17.59
N ALA A 236 8.02 -5.82 16.60
CA ALA A 236 7.77 -5.47 15.20
C ALA A 236 6.49 -6.13 14.63
N LEU A 237 6.19 -7.38 15.03
CA LEU A 237 4.92 -8.03 14.71
C LEU A 237 3.75 -7.27 15.34
N GLN A 238 3.85 -6.90 16.63
CA GLN A 238 2.82 -6.14 17.34
C GLN A 238 2.63 -4.72 16.79
N TRP A 239 3.69 -4.06 16.32
CA TRP A 239 3.61 -2.77 15.62
C TRP A 239 3.07 -2.90 14.18
N GLY A 240 2.75 -4.12 13.73
CA GLY A 240 2.19 -4.37 12.40
C GLY A 240 3.19 -4.09 11.28
N CYS A 241 4.48 -4.37 11.47
CA CYS A 241 5.45 -4.32 10.36
C CYS A 241 5.10 -5.42 9.34
N GLU A 242 5.04 -5.06 8.06
CA GLU A 242 4.65 -5.97 7.00
C GLU A 242 5.63 -7.14 6.87
N TYR A 243 6.92 -6.89 7.05
CA TYR A 243 7.95 -7.93 7.07
C TYR A 243 8.86 -7.81 8.30
N ILE A 244 9.34 -8.95 8.77
CA ILE A 244 10.45 -9.05 9.72
C ILE A 244 11.59 -9.86 9.09
N ASP A 245 12.83 -9.41 9.26
CA ASP A 245 14.04 -10.11 8.81
C ASP A 245 14.57 -10.96 9.99
N VAL A 246 14.45 -12.28 9.86
CA VAL A 246 14.79 -13.26 10.91
C VAL A 246 16.05 -14.01 10.48
N GLU A 247 17.14 -13.80 11.19
CA GLU A 247 18.43 -14.40 10.85
C GLU A 247 18.47 -15.91 11.16
N LEU A 248 19.05 -16.68 10.24
CA LEU A 248 19.03 -18.15 10.29
C LEU A 248 19.84 -18.73 11.44
N TRP A 249 20.83 -17.99 11.95
CA TRP A 249 21.63 -18.41 13.11
C TRP A 249 20.81 -18.47 14.41
N LEU A 250 19.67 -17.79 14.47
CA LEU A 250 18.81 -17.80 15.66
C LEU A 250 18.38 -19.25 15.97
N PRO A 251 18.36 -19.63 17.27
CA PRO A 251 17.87 -20.94 17.68
C PRO A 251 16.53 -21.27 17.06
N GLU A 252 16.35 -22.51 16.61
CA GLU A 252 15.14 -22.93 15.90
C GLU A 252 13.86 -22.64 16.70
N GLY A 253 13.87 -22.85 18.03
CA GLY A 253 12.73 -22.55 18.89
C GLY A 253 12.28 -21.08 18.83
N ILE A 254 13.21 -20.13 18.67
CA ILE A 254 12.89 -18.71 18.48
C ILE A 254 12.26 -18.49 17.10
N ARG A 255 12.85 -19.06 16.04
CA ARG A 255 12.34 -18.93 14.66
C ARG A 255 10.94 -19.52 14.53
N GLN A 256 10.71 -20.70 15.11
CA GLN A 256 9.40 -21.35 15.15
C GLN A 256 8.37 -20.51 15.90
N LYS A 257 8.75 -19.95 17.07
CA LYS A 257 7.86 -19.11 17.86
C LYS A 257 7.43 -17.85 17.09
N LEU A 258 8.38 -17.14 16.48
CA LEU A 258 8.08 -15.99 15.62
C LEU A 258 7.17 -16.37 14.45
N ALA A 259 7.40 -17.53 13.83
CA ALA A 259 6.55 -18.02 12.73
C ALA A 259 5.12 -18.33 13.18
N SER A 260 4.92 -18.80 14.41
CA SER A 260 3.60 -19.04 14.99
C SER A 260 2.87 -17.76 15.41
N GLU A 261 3.62 -16.69 15.70
CA GLU A 261 3.10 -15.41 16.21
C GLU A 261 2.99 -14.33 15.12
N LYS A 262 3.42 -14.60 13.88
CA LYS A 262 3.59 -13.56 12.83
C LYS A 262 2.31 -12.86 12.37
N GLY A 263 1.13 -13.43 12.63
CA GLY A 263 -0.15 -12.87 12.20
C GLY A 263 -0.17 -12.54 10.70
N SER A 264 -0.47 -11.28 10.36
CA SER A 264 -0.48 -10.76 9.00
C SER A 264 0.92 -10.55 8.39
N SER A 265 1.97 -10.49 9.20
CA SER A 265 3.35 -10.24 8.76
C SER A 265 3.98 -11.44 8.06
N ARG A 266 5.07 -11.18 7.33
CA ARG A 266 5.85 -12.20 6.62
C ARG A 266 7.30 -12.24 7.09
N ILE A 267 7.87 -13.43 7.13
CA ILE A 267 9.24 -13.66 7.56
C ILE A 267 10.16 -13.69 6.34
N ILE A 268 11.15 -12.82 6.34
CA ILE A 268 12.33 -12.93 5.49
C ILE A 268 13.39 -13.70 6.29
N SER A 269 13.59 -14.98 5.98
CA SER A 269 14.65 -15.77 6.60
C SER A 269 15.99 -15.36 6.00
N ALA A 270 16.84 -14.70 6.78
CA ALA A 270 18.06 -14.08 6.27
C ALA A 270 19.33 -14.82 6.70
N TRP A 271 20.32 -14.82 5.83
CA TRP A 271 21.65 -15.31 6.11
C TRP A 271 22.68 -14.53 5.29
N HIS A 272 23.81 -14.17 5.91
CA HIS A 272 24.89 -13.46 5.24
C HIS A 272 26.24 -14.14 5.45
N ASP A 273 27.04 -14.29 4.38
CA ASP A 273 28.45 -14.64 4.46
C ASP A 273 29.35 -13.42 4.19
N PHE A 274 30.22 -13.12 5.14
CA PHE A 274 31.28 -12.11 5.02
C PHE A 274 32.68 -12.74 4.92
N SER A 275 32.79 -14.08 4.94
CA SER A 275 34.08 -14.75 4.90
C SER A 275 34.72 -14.74 3.51
N GLY A 276 33.93 -14.59 2.45
CA GLY A 276 34.42 -14.65 1.06
C GLY A 276 34.82 -16.07 0.65
N ARG A 277 34.40 -17.09 1.40
CA ARG A 277 34.74 -18.51 1.17
C ARG A 277 33.52 -19.38 0.85
N PHE A 278 32.31 -18.83 0.97
CA PHE A 278 31.08 -19.55 0.67
C PHE A 278 30.98 -19.89 -0.81
N LYS A 279 30.40 -21.07 -1.12
CA LYS A 279 30.22 -21.55 -2.49
C LYS A 279 28.75 -21.84 -2.75
N TRP A 280 28.16 -21.18 -3.74
CA TRP A 280 26.78 -21.40 -4.16
C TRP A 280 26.52 -22.81 -4.69
N SER A 281 27.55 -23.45 -5.24
CA SER A 281 27.53 -24.83 -5.73
C SER A 281 27.55 -25.91 -4.63
N SER A 282 27.72 -25.52 -3.35
CA SER A 282 27.87 -26.45 -2.23
C SER A 282 26.55 -27.08 -1.78
N ALA A 283 26.64 -28.24 -1.13
CA ALA A 283 25.50 -28.84 -0.41
C ALA A 283 25.03 -27.96 0.76
N GLU A 284 25.95 -27.19 1.36
CA GLU A 284 25.66 -26.21 2.40
C GLU A 284 24.70 -25.13 1.90
N ALA A 285 24.90 -24.59 0.69
CA ALA A 285 24.00 -23.59 0.11
C ALA A 285 22.56 -24.10 0.01
N GLN A 286 22.37 -25.35 -0.42
CA GLN A 286 21.05 -25.97 -0.47
C GLN A 286 20.47 -26.23 0.92
N GLN A 287 21.31 -26.60 1.89
CA GLN A 287 20.89 -26.81 3.28
C GLN A 287 20.42 -25.50 3.92
N LEU A 288 21.18 -24.41 3.77
CA LEU A 288 20.81 -23.08 4.25
C LEU A 288 19.47 -22.62 3.66
N PHE A 289 19.24 -22.87 2.37
CA PHE A 289 17.95 -22.58 1.76
C PHE A 289 16.81 -23.40 2.39
N ARG A 290 17.01 -24.72 2.55
CA ARG A 290 16.00 -25.61 3.17
C ARG A 290 15.67 -25.16 4.59
N ASP A 291 16.69 -24.84 5.39
CA ASP A 291 16.53 -24.43 6.78
C ASP A 291 15.80 -23.09 6.90
N GLY A 292 16.10 -22.15 6.00
CA GLY A 292 15.37 -20.88 5.92
C GLY A 292 13.94 -21.05 5.42
N ALA A 293 13.71 -22.00 4.51
CA ALA A 293 12.40 -22.26 3.93
C ALA A 293 11.39 -22.88 4.91
N VAL A 294 11.84 -23.44 6.05
CA VAL A 294 10.95 -24.02 7.07
C VAL A 294 10.01 -22.96 7.65
N TYR A 295 10.52 -21.76 7.92
CA TYR A 295 9.77 -20.69 8.60
C TYR A 295 9.70 -19.37 7.80
N GLY A 296 10.51 -19.23 6.75
CA GLY A 296 10.54 -18.05 5.89
C GLY A 296 9.46 -18.06 4.81
N ASP A 297 8.75 -16.94 4.66
CA ASP A 297 7.92 -16.66 3.48
C ASP A 297 8.79 -16.21 2.29
N ILE A 298 10.02 -15.77 2.56
CA ILE A 298 11.09 -15.45 1.61
C ILE A 298 12.41 -15.92 2.22
N VAL A 299 13.28 -16.54 1.41
CA VAL A 299 14.65 -16.88 1.84
C VAL A 299 15.61 -15.85 1.26
N LYS A 300 16.36 -15.17 2.12
CA LYS A 300 17.36 -14.16 1.78
C LYS A 300 18.76 -14.71 2.07
N MET A 301 19.57 -14.87 1.03
CA MET A 301 20.94 -15.35 1.14
C MET A 301 21.88 -14.38 0.44
N ILE A 302 22.83 -13.82 1.18
CA ILE A 302 23.74 -12.80 0.67
C ILE A 302 25.19 -13.20 0.96
N ALA A 303 26.02 -13.32 -0.06
CA ALA A 303 27.41 -13.76 0.12
C ALA A 303 28.41 -12.71 -0.38
N LEU A 304 29.50 -12.50 0.34
CA LEU A 304 30.67 -11.81 -0.20
C LEU A 304 31.37 -12.75 -1.19
N VAL A 305 31.67 -12.24 -2.38
CA VAL A 305 32.34 -12.99 -3.43
C VAL A 305 33.55 -12.21 -3.94
N ASN A 306 34.50 -12.93 -4.54
CA ASN A 306 35.77 -12.39 -4.99
C ASN A 306 35.92 -12.43 -6.51
N THR A 307 35.13 -13.25 -7.22
CA THR A 307 35.23 -13.42 -8.67
C THR A 307 33.88 -13.26 -9.38
N THR A 308 33.94 -13.07 -10.69
CA THR A 308 32.74 -12.93 -11.52
C THR A 308 31.98 -14.26 -11.63
N GLU A 309 32.70 -15.36 -11.65
CA GLU A 309 32.18 -16.72 -11.81
C GLU A 309 31.17 -17.08 -10.71
N GLU A 310 31.41 -16.61 -9.49
CA GLU A 310 30.53 -16.80 -8.34
C GLU A 310 29.14 -16.15 -8.52
N ASN A 311 29.00 -15.16 -9.42
CA ASN A 311 27.68 -14.67 -9.82
C ASN A 311 26.93 -15.68 -10.70
N TYR A 312 27.63 -16.36 -11.60
CA TYR A 312 27.01 -17.40 -12.44
C TYR A 312 26.63 -18.63 -11.60
N GLU A 313 27.44 -18.98 -10.60
CA GLU A 313 27.10 -20.03 -9.64
C GLU A 313 25.82 -19.69 -8.86
N LEU A 314 25.67 -18.43 -8.43
CA LEU A 314 24.43 -17.97 -7.78
C LEU A 314 23.22 -18.05 -8.71
N GLU A 315 23.35 -17.66 -9.99
CA GLU A 315 22.22 -17.76 -10.92
C GLU A 315 21.87 -19.21 -11.27
N TYR A 316 22.86 -20.10 -11.32
CA TYR A 316 22.61 -21.54 -11.44
C TYR A 316 21.88 -22.08 -10.19
N PHE A 317 22.34 -21.72 -8.99
CA PHE A 317 21.67 -22.06 -7.74
C PHE A 317 20.22 -21.53 -7.72
N ARG A 318 20.00 -20.28 -8.14
CA ARG A 318 18.67 -19.67 -8.25
C ARG A 318 17.76 -20.48 -9.18
N SER A 319 18.28 -20.96 -10.31
CA SER A 319 17.54 -21.80 -11.24
C SER A 319 17.14 -23.15 -10.61
N ILE A 320 18.04 -23.79 -9.86
CA ILE A 320 17.73 -25.01 -9.09
C ILE A 320 16.60 -24.74 -8.10
N ILE A 321 16.71 -23.68 -7.30
CA ILE A 321 15.71 -23.34 -6.30
C ILE A 321 14.33 -23.09 -6.96
N GLN A 322 14.28 -22.29 -8.02
CA GLN A 322 13.03 -21.96 -8.71
C GLN A 322 12.35 -23.16 -9.37
N THR A 323 13.12 -24.16 -9.82
CA THR A 323 12.58 -25.38 -10.43
C THR A 323 12.20 -26.43 -9.41
N THR A 324 12.87 -26.45 -8.25
CA THR A 324 12.64 -27.44 -7.18
C THR A 324 11.52 -27.02 -6.23
N TYR A 325 11.40 -25.71 -5.93
CA TYR A 325 10.48 -25.19 -4.94
C TYR A 325 9.53 -24.15 -5.54
N ALA A 326 8.23 -24.34 -5.37
CA ALA A 326 7.24 -23.34 -5.74
C ALA A 326 7.22 -22.13 -4.78
N HIS A 327 7.62 -22.35 -3.53
CA HIS A 327 7.69 -21.36 -2.45
C HIS A 327 8.62 -21.90 -1.34
N PRO A 328 9.32 -21.06 -0.56
CA PRO A 328 9.46 -19.60 -0.70
C PRO A 328 10.40 -19.18 -1.84
N PRO A 329 10.27 -17.95 -2.39
CA PRO A 329 11.19 -17.44 -3.37
C PRO A 329 12.54 -17.05 -2.73
N LEU A 330 13.60 -17.09 -3.54
CA LEU A 330 14.96 -16.70 -3.16
C LEU A 330 15.22 -15.21 -3.48
N SER A 331 15.53 -14.42 -2.45
CA SER A 331 16.26 -13.15 -2.55
C SER A 331 17.75 -13.43 -2.39
N GLY A 332 18.46 -13.55 -3.50
CA GLY A 332 19.85 -14.00 -3.53
C GLY A 332 20.73 -12.98 -4.22
N LEU A 333 21.80 -12.51 -3.59
CA LEU A 333 22.77 -11.63 -4.23
C LEU A 333 24.17 -11.77 -3.64
N ASN A 334 25.15 -11.33 -4.41
CA ASN A 334 26.53 -11.24 -3.99
C ASN A 334 26.91 -9.78 -3.64
N MET A 335 27.74 -9.63 -2.61
CA MET A 335 28.29 -8.35 -2.17
C MET A 335 29.58 -8.00 -2.91
N GLY A 336 30.04 -6.76 -2.72
CA GLY A 336 31.27 -6.25 -3.32
C GLY A 336 31.09 -5.75 -4.76
N PRO A 337 32.10 -5.06 -5.32
CA PRO A 337 32.02 -4.52 -6.68
C PRO A 337 31.78 -5.59 -7.75
N VAL A 338 32.41 -6.77 -7.59
CA VAL A 338 32.24 -7.93 -8.49
C VAL A 338 30.83 -8.54 -8.42
N GLY A 339 30.12 -8.36 -7.29
CA GLY A 339 28.77 -8.89 -7.08
C GLY A 339 27.66 -8.11 -7.79
N ARG A 340 27.96 -6.96 -8.43
CA ARG A 340 26.95 -6.08 -9.07
C ARG A 340 26.06 -6.81 -10.07
N LEU A 341 26.58 -7.80 -10.81
CA LEU A 341 25.80 -8.61 -11.75
C LEU A 341 24.62 -9.31 -11.06
N SER A 342 24.87 -10.00 -9.94
CA SER A 342 23.82 -10.70 -9.19
C SER A 342 22.76 -9.75 -8.64
N ARG A 343 23.13 -8.53 -8.22
CA ARG A 343 22.17 -7.50 -7.77
C ARG A 343 21.23 -7.09 -8.89
N THR A 344 21.78 -6.89 -10.10
CA THR A 344 21.00 -6.57 -11.30
C THR A 344 20.04 -7.70 -11.68
N LEU A 345 20.48 -8.95 -11.57
CA LEU A 345 19.68 -10.11 -11.97
C LEU A 345 18.63 -10.52 -10.93
N ASN A 346 18.88 -10.28 -9.64
CA ASN A 346 17.94 -10.58 -8.55
C ASN A 346 16.57 -9.91 -8.78
N LYS A 347 15.50 -10.67 -8.48
CA LYS A 347 14.11 -10.26 -8.73
C LYS A 347 13.30 -10.03 -7.46
N VAL A 348 13.78 -10.48 -6.31
CA VAL A 348 13.04 -10.47 -5.05
C VAL A 348 13.75 -9.56 -4.08
N PHE A 349 13.14 -8.42 -3.76
CA PHE A 349 13.61 -7.47 -2.76
C PHE A 349 15.09 -7.09 -2.92
N THR A 350 15.48 -6.70 -4.14
CA THR A 350 16.84 -6.20 -4.40
C THR A 350 17.09 -4.94 -3.58
N PRO A 351 18.07 -4.93 -2.64
CA PRO A 351 18.41 -3.73 -1.89
C PRO A 351 18.99 -2.66 -2.82
N ILE A 352 18.36 -1.49 -2.81
CA ILE A 352 18.78 -0.32 -3.59
C ILE A 352 19.30 0.80 -2.67
N THR A 353 20.17 1.63 -3.22
CA THR A 353 20.61 2.89 -2.60
C THR A 353 19.98 4.08 -3.31
N HIS A 354 20.16 5.28 -2.76
CA HIS A 354 19.78 6.54 -3.40
C HIS A 354 20.89 7.58 -3.17
N PRO A 355 21.22 8.46 -4.15
CA PRO A 355 22.29 9.46 -3.99
C PRO A 355 22.15 10.41 -2.79
N LEU A 356 20.93 10.58 -2.28
CA LEU A 356 20.62 11.41 -1.10
C LEU A 356 20.73 10.64 0.24
N LEU A 357 21.05 9.34 0.24
CA LEU A 357 21.28 8.61 1.50
C LEU A 357 22.65 8.98 2.10
N PRO A 358 22.76 9.07 3.44
CA PRO A 358 23.99 9.49 4.11
C PRO A 358 25.10 8.44 3.96
N MET A 359 24.73 7.16 3.87
CA MET A 359 25.66 6.06 3.67
C MET A 359 25.01 4.94 2.86
N ILE A 360 25.85 4.22 2.13
CA ILE A 360 25.47 2.99 1.43
C ILE A 360 25.45 1.85 2.44
N ALA A 361 24.38 1.04 2.48
CA ALA A 361 24.20 0.01 3.49
C ALA A 361 25.14 -1.20 3.30
N ALA A 362 25.56 -1.49 2.05
CA ALA A 362 26.51 -2.56 1.74
C ALA A 362 27.34 -2.26 0.48
N PRO A 363 28.62 -2.70 0.40
CA PRO A 363 29.46 -2.49 -0.78
C PRO A 363 28.83 -3.05 -2.07
N GLY A 364 28.93 -2.26 -3.15
CA GLY A 364 28.42 -2.61 -4.48
C GLY A 364 26.91 -2.45 -4.68
N GLN A 365 26.18 -1.85 -3.73
CA GLN A 365 24.76 -1.49 -3.92
C GLN A 365 24.57 -0.52 -5.09
N LEU A 366 23.42 -0.64 -5.72
CA LEU A 366 23.01 0.11 -6.91
C LEU A 366 21.72 0.85 -6.61
N SER A 367 21.53 2.02 -7.20
CA SER A 367 20.21 2.65 -7.28
C SER A 367 19.27 1.88 -8.22
N ALA A 368 17.97 2.10 -8.10
CA ALA A 368 17.00 1.54 -9.05
C ALA A 368 17.32 1.96 -10.50
N ALA A 369 17.74 3.21 -10.69
CA ALA A 369 18.16 3.75 -11.99
C ALA A 369 19.37 3.00 -12.56
N GLU A 370 20.41 2.75 -11.77
CA GLU A 370 21.58 1.98 -12.22
C GLU A 370 21.24 0.54 -12.58
N ILE A 371 20.34 -0.11 -11.83
CA ILE A 371 19.85 -1.46 -12.13
C ILE A 371 19.11 -1.46 -13.49
N ASN A 372 18.20 -0.52 -13.70
CA ASN A 372 17.43 -0.42 -14.95
C ASN A 372 18.35 -0.16 -16.16
N SER A 373 19.31 0.75 -16.02
CA SER A 373 20.32 1.04 -17.05
C SER A 373 21.15 -0.20 -17.37
N THR A 374 21.61 -0.93 -16.35
CA THR A 374 22.40 -2.16 -16.55
C THR A 374 21.57 -3.26 -17.21
N LEU A 375 20.32 -3.47 -16.79
CA LEU A 375 19.40 -4.41 -17.43
C LEU A 375 19.19 -4.08 -18.91
N HIS A 376 19.09 -2.79 -19.24
CA HIS A 376 18.97 -2.35 -20.63
C HIS A 376 20.24 -2.68 -21.42
N SER A 377 21.42 -2.32 -20.92
CA SER A 377 22.70 -2.62 -21.57
C SER A 377 22.94 -4.11 -21.78
N MET A 378 22.43 -4.96 -20.88
CA MET A 378 22.49 -6.42 -21.00
C MET A 378 21.41 -7.03 -21.93
N GLY A 379 20.55 -6.21 -22.53
CA GLY A 379 19.42 -6.67 -23.35
C GLY A 379 18.30 -7.35 -22.54
N GLN A 380 18.35 -7.30 -21.21
CA GLN A 380 17.34 -7.86 -20.31
C GLN A 380 16.13 -6.93 -20.12
N MET A 381 16.27 -5.66 -20.53
CA MET A 381 15.19 -4.68 -20.59
C MET A 381 15.18 -4.02 -21.98
N PRO A 382 14.46 -4.58 -22.96
CA PRO A 382 14.40 -4.00 -24.30
C PRO A 382 13.72 -2.63 -24.26
N LYS A 383 14.21 -1.71 -25.11
CA LYS A 383 13.55 -0.43 -25.34
C LYS A 383 12.19 -0.65 -25.99
N LEU A 384 11.17 0.04 -25.48
CA LEU A 384 9.79 -0.02 -25.97
C LEU A 384 9.26 1.41 -26.17
N ASP A 385 8.26 1.56 -27.04
CA ASP A 385 7.56 2.82 -27.27
C ASP A 385 6.36 2.91 -26.32
N MET A 386 6.42 3.81 -25.35
CA MET A 386 5.33 4.13 -24.44
C MET A 386 4.57 5.34 -24.96
N TYR A 387 3.25 5.30 -24.87
CA TYR A 387 2.39 6.33 -25.46
C TYR A 387 1.55 7.07 -24.42
N ALA A 388 1.35 8.36 -24.65
CA ALA A 388 0.27 9.11 -24.04
C ALA A 388 -0.62 9.64 -25.17
N ILE A 389 -1.89 9.24 -25.20
CA ILE A 389 -2.80 9.47 -26.32
C ILE A 389 -3.97 10.35 -25.87
N GLY A 390 -4.26 11.38 -26.66
CA GLY A 390 -5.35 12.34 -26.43
C GLY A 390 -4.88 13.60 -25.70
N ASN A 391 -5.70 14.16 -24.82
CA ASN A 391 -5.49 15.47 -24.20
C ASN A 391 -4.55 15.41 -22.97
N VAL A 392 -3.33 14.92 -23.19
CA VAL A 392 -2.38 14.50 -22.13
C VAL A 392 -1.16 15.40 -21.99
N ARG A 393 -0.86 16.26 -22.97
CA ARG A 393 0.13 17.34 -22.80
C ARG A 393 -0.48 18.53 -22.12
N HIS A 394 -1.74 18.85 -22.44
CA HIS A 394 -2.42 20.00 -21.87
C HIS A 394 -2.51 19.92 -20.33
N ASN A 395 -2.76 18.72 -19.80
CA ASN A 395 -2.79 18.45 -18.37
C ASN A 395 -1.42 18.03 -17.79
N GLY A 396 -0.31 18.18 -18.52
CA GLY A 396 1.04 17.85 -18.04
C GLY A 396 1.33 16.36 -17.72
N GLN A 397 0.37 15.44 -17.88
CA GLN A 397 0.57 14.01 -17.58
C GLN A 397 1.69 13.40 -18.41
N ALA A 398 1.74 13.73 -19.70
CA ALA A 398 2.78 13.19 -20.58
C ALA A 398 4.19 13.57 -20.12
N MET A 399 4.40 14.84 -19.75
CA MET A 399 5.69 15.33 -19.25
C MET A 399 6.06 14.67 -17.92
N PHE A 400 5.07 14.43 -17.05
CA PHE A 400 5.31 13.78 -15.77
C PHE A 400 5.70 12.30 -15.91
N PHE A 401 5.00 11.55 -16.77
CA PHE A 401 5.39 10.17 -17.08
C PHE A 401 6.80 10.12 -17.67
N GLU A 402 7.10 10.97 -18.66
CA GLU A 402 8.44 11.07 -19.24
C GLU A 402 9.51 11.36 -18.19
N LYS A 403 9.26 12.30 -17.27
CA LYS A 403 10.15 12.59 -16.14
C LYS A 403 10.36 11.36 -15.26
N CYS A 404 9.30 10.65 -14.87
CA CYS A 404 9.41 9.45 -14.04
C CYS A 404 10.23 8.34 -14.72
N LEU A 405 10.03 8.13 -16.02
CA LEU A 405 10.78 7.16 -16.80
C LEU A 405 12.28 7.52 -16.83
N ASN A 406 12.59 8.80 -17.04
CA ASN A 406 13.97 9.29 -17.09
C ASN A 406 14.68 9.21 -15.74
N GLU A 407 14.04 9.64 -14.64
CA GLU A 407 14.60 9.55 -13.28
C GLU A 407 14.89 8.10 -12.87
N LEU A 408 14.03 7.17 -13.30
CA LEU A 408 14.23 5.73 -13.07
C LEU A 408 15.17 5.08 -14.10
N SER A 409 15.75 5.85 -15.03
CA SER A 409 16.60 5.36 -16.12
C SER A 409 15.98 4.18 -16.88
N LEU A 410 14.67 4.21 -17.08
CA LEU A 410 13.98 3.25 -17.93
C LEU A 410 14.30 3.55 -19.40
N PRO A 411 14.60 2.55 -20.24
CA PRO A 411 15.10 2.77 -21.60
C PRO A 411 14.00 3.14 -22.60
N HIS A 412 12.73 3.19 -22.17
CA HIS A 412 11.59 3.35 -23.04
C HIS A 412 11.53 4.75 -23.65
N GLN A 413 11.06 4.84 -24.89
CA GLN A 413 10.77 6.12 -25.52
C GLN A 413 9.34 6.52 -25.19
N PHE A 414 9.14 7.71 -24.63
CA PHE A 414 7.82 8.22 -24.35
C PHE A 414 7.33 9.13 -25.48
N LEU A 415 6.14 8.84 -26.04
CA LEU A 415 5.58 9.50 -27.21
C LEU A 415 4.19 10.02 -26.89
N SER A 416 3.98 11.33 -27.05
CA SER A 416 2.67 11.92 -26.83
C SER A 416 1.98 12.32 -28.14
N ILE A 417 0.70 11.94 -28.26
CA ILE A 417 -0.12 12.02 -29.46
C ILE A 417 -1.44 12.74 -29.13
N GLU A 418 -1.57 14.02 -29.50
CA GLU A 418 -2.68 14.91 -29.10
C GLU A 418 -3.96 14.76 -29.93
N GLN A 419 -3.85 14.30 -31.19
CA GLN A 419 -5.00 14.20 -32.11
C GLN A 419 -4.96 12.88 -32.88
N THR A 420 -5.83 11.95 -32.49
CA THR A 420 -6.05 10.72 -33.24
C THR A 420 -7.55 10.47 -33.39
N SER A 421 -7.97 10.07 -34.59
CA SER A 421 -9.23 9.33 -34.70
C SER A 421 -9.07 8.00 -33.96
N PRO A 422 -10.11 7.46 -33.32
CA PRO A 422 -10.00 6.18 -32.59
C PRO A 422 -9.42 5.04 -33.45
N SER A 423 -9.69 5.03 -34.75
CA SER A 423 -9.14 4.06 -35.71
C SER A 423 -7.63 4.18 -35.95
N SER A 424 -7.01 5.30 -35.60
CA SER A 424 -5.56 5.48 -35.71
C SER A 424 -4.79 4.83 -34.55
N ILE A 425 -5.45 4.55 -33.42
CA ILE A 425 -4.82 3.97 -32.22
C ILE A 425 -4.36 2.52 -32.48
N GLU A 426 -5.13 1.78 -33.27
CA GLU A 426 -4.80 0.42 -33.72
C GLU A 426 -3.39 0.33 -34.31
N ARG A 427 -2.97 1.34 -35.08
CA ARG A 427 -1.65 1.38 -35.72
C ARG A 427 -0.50 1.49 -34.73
N PHE A 428 -0.74 2.04 -33.53
CA PHE A 428 0.27 2.12 -32.48
C PHE A 428 0.31 0.83 -31.66
N ILE A 429 -0.85 0.31 -31.24
CA ILE A 429 -0.96 -0.91 -30.43
C ILE A 429 -0.37 -2.12 -31.17
N SER A 430 -0.56 -2.20 -32.49
CA SER A 430 -0.06 -3.29 -33.34
C SER A 430 1.45 -3.28 -33.58
N ARG A 431 2.19 -2.23 -33.17
CA ARG A 431 3.63 -2.16 -33.39
C ARG A 431 4.37 -3.20 -32.53
N PRO A 432 5.39 -3.90 -33.08
CA PRO A 432 6.16 -4.88 -32.32
C PRO A 432 6.76 -4.30 -31.04
N ASN A 433 7.27 -3.07 -31.10
CA ASN A 433 7.92 -2.36 -30.01
C ASN A 433 6.97 -1.59 -29.07
N PHE A 434 5.65 -1.70 -29.23
CA PHE A 434 4.69 -1.04 -28.35
C PHE A 434 4.89 -1.45 -26.87
N GLY A 435 5.18 -0.52 -25.97
CA GLY A 435 5.38 -0.81 -24.54
C GLY A 435 4.13 -0.65 -23.69
N GLY A 436 3.22 0.20 -24.13
CA GLY A 436 2.00 0.52 -23.42
C GLY A 436 1.51 1.92 -23.76
N ALA A 437 0.30 2.24 -23.35
CA ALA A 437 -0.31 3.54 -23.57
C ALA A 437 -1.17 3.98 -22.39
N HIS A 438 -1.05 5.24 -21.99
CA HIS A 438 -2.07 5.96 -21.26
C HIS A 438 -2.96 6.72 -22.26
N ILE A 439 -4.28 6.68 -22.06
CA ILE A 439 -5.28 7.16 -23.02
C ILE A 439 -6.31 8.02 -22.30
N ASN A 440 -6.37 9.30 -22.66
CA ASN A 440 -7.31 10.26 -22.09
C ASN A 440 -7.89 11.18 -23.19
N PRO A 441 -9.21 11.14 -23.47
CA PRO A 441 -10.25 10.39 -22.76
C PRO A 441 -10.18 8.88 -23.03
N PRO A 442 -10.74 8.03 -22.14
CA PRO A 442 -10.71 6.58 -22.30
C PRO A 442 -11.48 6.12 -23.55
N LEU A 443 -11.05 4.99 -24.11
CA LEU A 443 -11.68 4.34 -25.25
C LEU A 443 -12.84 3.45 -24.80
N ALA A 444 -13.84 3.29 -25.67
CA ALA A 444 -14.89 2.29 -25.44
C ALA A 444 -14.29 0.87 -25.49
N ALA A 445 -14.61 0.04 -24.49
CA ALA A 445 -14.15 -1.34 -24.40
C ALA A 445 -14.59 -2.21 -25.60
N SER A 446 -15.62 -1.79 -26.34
CA SER A 446 -16.09 -2.46 -27.56
C SER A 446 -15.24 -2.19 -28.80
N ALA A 447 -14.17 -1.38 -28.69
CA ALA A 447 -13.32 -1.07 -29.84
C ALA A 447 -12.56 -2.33 -30.30
N PRO A 448 -12.66 -2.72 -31.60
CA PRO A 448 -12.21 -4.03 -32.08
C PRO A 448 -10.70 -4.24 -32.07
N TYR A 449 -9.93 -3.15 -32.04
CA TYR A 449 -8.47 -3.15 -32.03
C TYR A 449 -7.86 -3.21 -30.62
N LEU A 450 -8.70 -3.16 -29.57
CA LEU A 450 -8.21 -3.32 -28.22
C LEU A 450 -7.76 -4.77 -27.98
N PRO A 451 -6.69 -4.97 -27.21
CA PRO A 451 -6.23 -6.31 -26.86
C PRO A 451 -7.19 -6.97 -25.86
N ARG A 452 -6.75 -8.06 -25.24
CA ARG A 452 -7.50 -8.68 -24.14
C ARG A 452 -7.79 -7.65 -23.05
N LEU A 453 -9.03 -7.58 -22.58
CA LEU A 453 -9.43 -6.66 -21.53
C LEU A 453 -9.31 -7.29 -20.14
N SER A 454 -9.01 -6.46 -19.16
CA SER A 454 -9.18 -6.82 -17.75
C SER A 454 -10.67 -6.99 -17.41
N ASN A 455 -10.97 -7.68 -16.31
CA ASN A 455 -12.33 -7.77 -15.81
C ASN A 455 -12.90 -6.38 -15.49
N ALA A 456 -12.08 -5.50 -14.93
CA ALA A 456 -12.46 -4.13 -14.60
C ALA A 456 -12.79 -3.31 -15.85
N ALA A 457 -11.90 -3.28 -16.85
CA ALA A 457 -12.15 -2.54 -18.10
C ALA A 457 -13.40 -3.06 -18.84
N THR A 458 -13.62 -4.38 -18.80
CA THR A 458 -14.83 -5.02 -19.37
C THR A 458 -16.10 -4.55 -18.66
N ALA A 459 -16.10 -4.55 -17.32
CA ALA A 459 -17.24 -4.16 -16.51
C ALA A 459 -17.53 -2.65 -16.58
N ILE A 460 -16.48 -1.81 -16.58
CA ILE A 460 -16.57 -0.36 -16.73
C ILE A 460 -17.02 0.01 -18.15
N GLY A 461 -16.65 -0.80 -19.14
CA GLY A 461 -16.92 -0.52 -20.56
C GLY A 461 -15.96 0.51 -21.17
N GLN A 462 -14.86 0.83 -20.48
CA GLN A 462 -13.89 1.84 -20.90
C GLN A 462 -12.45 1.41 -20.58
N VAL A 463 -11.50 1.79 -21.43
CA VAL A 463 -10.07 1.51 -21.33
C VAL A 463 -9.29 2.82 -21.37
N ASP A 464 -8.56 3.14 -20.30
CA ASP A 464 -7.66 4.30 -20.22
C ASP A 464 -6.18 3.90 -20.26
N THR A 465 -5.87 2.61 -20.16
CA THR A 465 -4.51 2.11 -20.05
C THR A 465 -4.38 0.81 -20.85
N VAL A 466 -3.37 0.72 -21.70
CA VAL A 466 -2.98 -0.54 -22.34
C VAL A 466 -1.57 -0.87 -21.89
N ALA A 467 -1.40 -1.97 -21.18
CA ALA A 467 -0.10 -2.40 -20.67
C ALA A 467 0.44 -3.59 -21.47
N ALA A 468 1.75 -3.62 -21.71
CA ALA A 468 2.43 -4.79 -22.24
C ALA A 468 3.12 -5.55 -21.11
N HIS A 469 2.76 -6.82 -20.96
CA HIS A 469 3.41 -7.74 -20.04
C HIS A 469 4.27 -8.74 -20.81
N THR A 470 5.52 -8.89 -20.40
CA THR A 470 6.39 -9.96 -20.91
C THR A 470 6.03 -11.26 -20.20
N THR A 471 5.59 -12.25 -20.96
CA THR A 471 5.33 -13.62 -20.48
C THR A 471 6.34 -14.58 -21.11
N PRO A 472 6.54 -15.80 -20.55
CA PRO A 472 7.35 -16.82 -21.20
C PRO A 472 6.88 -17.16 -22.64
N SER A 473 5.58 -17.02 -22.91
CA SER A 473 4.96 -17.22 -24.23
C SER A 473 5.02 -16.00 -25.15
N GLY A 474 5.68 -14.91 -24.74
CA GLY A 474 5.80 -13.67 -25.51
C GLY A 474 5.07 -12.50 -24.87
N LYS A 475 4.80 -11.46 -25.67
CA LYS A 475 4.20 -10.21 -25.22
C LYS A 475 2.67 -10.33 -25.12
N LEU A 476 2.14 -10.16 -23.92
CA LEU A 476 0.70 -10.09 -23.66
C LEU A 476 0.29 -8.63 -23.49
N LEU A 477 -0.64 -8.16 -24.33
CA LEU A 477 -1.23 -6.84 -24.17
C LEU A 477 -2.54 -6.96 -23.38
N ILE A 478 -2.74 -6.07 -22.42
CA ILE A 478 -3.96 -5.98 -21.62
C ILE A 478 -4.49 -4.56 -21.63
N GLY A 479 -5.75 -4.38 -22.02
CA GLY A 479 -6.50 -3.15 -21.84
C GLY A 479 -7.11 -3.12 -20.44
N ASP A 480 -6.76 -2.12 -19.65
CA ASP A 480 -7.22 -1.91 -18.28
C ASP A 480 -7.79 -0.50 -18.10
N ASN A 481 -8.34 -0.26 -16.93
CA ASN A 481 -8.78 1.05 -16.47
C ASN A 481 -8.02 1.37 -15.17
N ALA A 482 -7.15 2.37 -15.16
CA ALA A 482 -6.40 2.82 -14.00
C ALA A 482 -7.22 3.80 -13.14
N THR A 483 -8.18 4.51 -13.74
CA THR A 483 -8.99 5.53 -13.06
C THR A 483 -9.76 4.95 -11.87
N TRP A 484 -10.38 3.77 -12.00
CA TRP A 484 -11.10 3.17 -10.86
C TRP A 484 -10.17 2.79 -9.71
N LYS A 485 -8.93 2.38 -10.00
CA LYS A 485 -7.91 2.09 -8.97
C LYS A 485 -7.51 3.38 -8.25
N GLY A 486 -7.38 4.48 -8.99
CA GLY A 486 -7.14 5.80 -8.43
C GLY A 486 -8.27 6.27 -7.50
N ILE A 487 -9.53 6.11 -7.91
CA ILE A 487 -10.69 6.44 -7.08
C ILE A 487 -10.73 5.56 -5.82
N ARG A 488 -10.50 4.25 -5.97
CA ARG A 488 -10.45 3.30 -4.85
C ARG A 488 -9.36 3.68 -3.85
N ALA A 489 -8.14 3.96 -4.32
CA ALA A 489 -7.02 4.36 -3.46
C ALA A 489 -7.29 5.69 -2.73
N THR A 490 -7.97 6.64 -3.38
CA THR A 490 -8.44 7.88 -2.73
C THR A 490 -9.44 7.60 -1.61
N LEU A 491 -10.43 6.75 -1.85
CA LEU A 491 -11.42 6.38 -0.82
C LEU A 491 -10.72 5.70 0.37
N THR A 492 -9.84 4.73 0.11
CA THR A 492 -9.16 3.96 1.17
C THR A 492 -7.93 4.66 1.78
N ARG A 493 -7.75 5.96 1.55
CA ARG A 493 -6.61 6.72 2.11
C ARG A 493 -6.74 6.90 3.62
N GLU A 494 -7.95 7.17 4.10
CA GLU A 494 -8.24 7.44 5.52
C GLU A 494 -9.24 6.47 6.15
N PHE A 495 -9.71 5.49 5.39
CA PHE A 495 -10.69 4.50 5.85
C PHE A 495 -10.25 3.12 5.36
N VAL A 496 -10.57 2.10 6.13
CA VAL A 496 -10.31 0.72 5.70
C VAL A 496 -11.33 0.29 4.64
N PRO A 497 -11.00 -0.67 3.75
CA PRO A 497 -11.94 -1.15 2.74
C PRO A 497 -13.30 -1.62 3.30
N SER A 498 -13.30 -2.33 4.43
CA SER A 498 -14.56 -2.83 5.03
C SER A 498 -15.47 -1.74 5.60
N ALA A 499 -14.97 -0.52 5.84
CA ALA A 499 -15.78 0.61 6.31
C ALA A 499 -16.91 0.96 5.33
N TYR A 500 -16.74 0.56 4.07
CA TYR A 500 -17.63 0.84 2.97
C TYR A 500 -18.64 -0.27 2.68
N ALA A 501 -18.39 -1.50 3.15
CA ALA A 501 -19.18 -2.66 2.80
C ALA A 501 -20.65 -2.51 3.28
N GLY A 502 -21.59 -2.68 2.36
CA GLY A 502 -23.04 -2.54 2.62
C GLY A 502 -23.52 -1.12 2.91
N GLN A 503 -22.65 -0.11 2.74
CA GLN A 503 -23.02 1.29 2.93
C GLN A 503 -23.65 1.87 1.66
N ALA A 504 -24.59 2.80 1.83
CA ALA A 504 -25.20 3.51 0.73
C ALA A 504 -24.25 4.55 0.14
N ALA A 505 -24.29 4.75 -1.18
CA ALA A 505 -23.57 5.82 -1.86
C ALA A 505 -24.44 6.57 -2.86
N LEU A 506 -24.08 7.82 -3.15
CA LEU A 506 -24.72 8.67 -4.14
C LEU A 506 -23.72 9.07 -5.22
N VAL A 507 -24.06 8.87 -6.49
CA VAL A 507 -23.21 9.20 -7.64
C VAL A 507 -23.95 10.19 -8.55
N LEU A 508 -23.32 11.34 -8.80
CA LEU A 508 -23.86 12.38 -9.67
C LEU A 508 -23.09 12.41 -10.98
N ALA A 509 -23.79 12.34 -12.11
CA ALA A 509 -23.19 12.51 -13.43
C ALA A 509 -24.22 12.98 -14.45
N SER A 510 -23.78 13.56 -15.57
CA SER A 510 -24.69 13.84 -16.70
C SER A 510 -24.97 12.58 -17.52
N HIS A 511 -23.99 11.67 -17.59
CA HIS A 511 -24.09 10.41 -18.31
C HIS A 511 -23.37 9.29 -17.56
N GLU A 512 -23.85 8.05 -17.73
CA GLU A 512 -23.29 6.83 -17.11
C GLU A 512 -21.78 6.69 -17.34
N ALA A 513 -21.31 6.98 -18.56
CA ALA A 513 -19.90 6.86 -18.93
C ALA A 513 -18.95 7.72 -18.08
N GLN A 514 -19.44 8.80 -17.46
CA GLN A 514 -18.65 9.63 -16.55
C GLN A 514 -18.53 9.00 -15.15
N ALA A 515 -19.55 8.23 -14.76
CA ALA A 515 -19.65 7.60 -13.46
C ALA A 515 -19.13 6.14 -13.44
N ALA A 516 -18.91 5.51 -14.60
CA ALA A 516 -18.65 4.08 -14.71
C ALA A 516 -17.45 3.61 -13.87
N ALA A 517 -16.31 4.30 -13.95
CA ALA A 517 -15.12 3.99 -13.15
C ALA A 517 -15.36 4.17 -11.64
N ALA A 518 -16.11 5.21 -11.25
CA ALA A 518 -16.49 5.45 -9.86
C ALA A 518 -17.42 4.36 -9.33
N ILE A 519 -18.44 3.97 -10.09
CA ILE A 519 -19.37 2.90 -9.72
C ILE A 519 -18.61 1.58 -9.53
N PHE A 520 -17.67 1.26 -10.43
CA PHE A 520 -16.84 0.07 -10.30
C PHE A 520 -15.95 0.13 -9.05
N ALA A 521 -15.31 1.28 -8.77
CA ALA A 521 -14.52 1.47 -7.56
C ALA A 521 -15.37 1.29 -6.29
N LEU A 522 -16.56 1.89 -6.24
CA LEU A 522 -17.49 1.72 -5.11
C LEU A 522 -17.91 0.26 -4.95
N GLY A 523 -18.28 -0.41 -6.04
CA GLY A 523 -18.64 -1.84 -6.04
C GLY A 523 -17.48 -2.74 -5.58
N SER A 524 -16.23 -2.39 -5.95
CA SER A 524 -15.04 -3.12 -5.50
C SER A 524 -14.80 -3.00 -4.00
N LEU A 525 -15.37 -2.00 -3.33
CA LEU A 525 -15.36 -1.80 -1.88
C LEU A 525 -16.60 -2.39 -1.18
N GLY A 526 -17.44 -3.11 -1.92
CA GLY A 526 -18.67 -3.70 -1.38
C GLY A 526 -19.77 -2.67 -1.05
N ILE A 527 -19.67 -1.44 -1.56
CA ILE A 527 -20.68 -0.39 -1.37
C ILE A 527 -21.97 -0.76 -2.10
N GLY A 528 -23.09 -0.61 -1.42
CA GLY A 528 -24.42 -0.85 -1.97
C GLY A 528 -25.49 -0.69 -0.89
N PRO A 529 -26.66 -0.09 -1.20
CA PRO A 529 -27.13 0.34 -2.53
C PRO A 529 -26.44 1.61 -3.07
N ILE A 530 -26.32 1.72 -4.40
CA ILE A 530 -25.77 2.91 -5.08
C ILE A 530 -26.92 3.67 -5.72
N TYR A 531 -27.02 4.96 -5.41
CA TYR A 531 -28.03 5.85 -5.97
C TYR A 531 -27.43 6.78 -7.00
N THR A 532 -28.10 7.00 -8.13
CA THR A 532 -27.61 7.86 -9.22
C THR A 532 -28.50 9.08 -9.43
N ILE A 533 -27.89 10.24 -9.67
CA ILE A 533 -28.57 11.49 -10.07
C ILE A 533 -28.03 11.92 -11.44
N GLY A 534 -28.94 12.27 -12.34
CA GLY A 534 -28.63 12.83 -13.66
C GLY A 534 -28.55 11.82 -14.80
N PHE A 535 -28.50 10.52 -14.52
CA PHE A 535 -28.57 9.45 -15.54
C PHE A 535 -29.29 8.20 -15.01
N LYS A 536 -29.82 7.41 -15.94
CA LYS A 536 -30.42 6.10 -15.65
C LYS A 536 -29.35 5.00 -15.79
N PRO A 537 -29.13 4.14 -14.78
CA PRO A 537 -28.20 3.02 -14.90
C PRO A 537 -28.74 2.01 -15.92
N LYS A 538 -27.84 1.34 -16.64
CA LYS A 538 -28.20 0.19 -17.48
C LYS A 538 -28.50 -1.03 -16.62
N ASP A 539 -29.39 -1.89 -17.10
CA ASP A 539 -29.76 -3.15 -16.44
C ASP A 539 -28.55 -4.08 -16.21
N SER A 540 -27.46 -3.89 -16.96
CA SER A 540 -26.21 -4.64 -16.86
C SER A 540 -25.32 -4.26 -15.66
N MET A 541 -25.55 -3.13 -14.99
CA MET A 541 -24.71 -2.67 -13.87
C MET A 541 -25.12 -3.24 -12.50
N GLY A 542 -26.07 -4.19 -12.48
CA GLY A 542 -26.47 -4.94 -11.30
C GLY A 542 -27.73 -4.39 -10.60
N ALA A 543 -28.39 -5.25 -9.83
CA ALA A 543 -29.71 -4.98 -9.24
C ALA A 543 -29.72 -3.90 -8.13
N ASN A 544 -28.55 -3.51 -7.61
CA ASN A 544 -28.41 -2.63 -6.45
C ASN A 544 -28.11 -1.16 -6.81
N ILE A 545 -28.30 -0.76 -8.08
CA ILE A 545 -28.13 0.63 -8.53
C ILE A 545 -29.50 1.23 -8.86
N HIS A 546 -29.83 2.35 -8.23
CA HIS A 546 -31.15 2.98 -8.33
C HIS A 546 -31.06 4.44 -8.75
N GLN A 547 -31.85 4.85 -9.73
CA GLN A 547 -31.92 6.26 -10.14
C GLN A 547 -32.84 7.05 -9.21
N PHE A 548 -32.38 8.21 -8.74
CA PHE A 548 -33.24 9.23 -8.15
C PHE A 548 -33.85 10.11 -9.23
N ARG A 549 -35.18 10.20 -9.21
CA ARG A 549 -35.97 11.03 -10.13
C ARG A 549 -36.38 12.36 -9.49
N GLY A 550 -36.29 12.48 -8.16
CA GLY A 550 -36.58 13.73 -7.46
C GLY A 550 -36.41 13.66 -5.93
N VAL A 551 -36.84 14.72 -5.25
CA VAL A 551 -36.69 14.91 -3.79
C VAL A 551 -37.41 13.84 -2.97
N GLU A 552 -38.52 13.28 -3.48
CA GLU A 552 -39.25 12.20 -2.80
C GLU A 552 -38.46 10.89 -2.73
N ASP A 553 -37.54 10.64 -3.67
CA ASP A 553 -36.65 9.49 -3.60
C ASP A 553 -35.58 9.70 -2.52
N MET A 554 -35.08 10.94 -2.36
CA MET A 554 -34.10 11.28 -1.32
C MET A 554 -34.63 11.03 0.10
N LYS A 555 -35.93 11.24 0.34
CA LYS A 555 -36.56 10.98 1.65
C LYS A 555 -36.63 9.50 2.02
N LYS A 556 -36.50 8.60 1.05
CA LYS A 556 -36.65 7.14 1.23
C LYS A 556 -35.33 6.42 1.44
N VAL A 557 -34.23 7.16 1.50
CA VAL A 557 -32.87 6.62 1.37
C VAL A 557 -32.15 6.66 2.69
N GLN A 558 -31.44 5.57 3.01
CA GLN A 558 -30.47 5.56 4.09
C GLN A 558 -29.39 6.61 3.82
N GLU A 559 -29.00 7.37 4.85
CA GLU A 559 -27.95 8.38 4.72
C GLU A 559 -26.71 7.81 4.02
N PRO A 560 -26.32 8.34 2.85
CA PRO A 560 -25.16 7.83 2.12
C PRO A 560 -23.89 8.12 2.91
N LEU A 561 -23.03 7.12 3.00
CA LEU A 561 -21.68 7.28 3.55
C LEU A 561 -20.78 8.00 2.55
N VAL A 562 -20.96 7.71 1.25
CA VAL A 562 -20.12 8.24 0.17
C VAL A 562 -20.96 9.02 -0.84
N ILE A 563 -20.50 10.22 -1.21
CA ILE A 563 -21.01 10.97 -2.36
C ILE A 563 -19.88 11.15 -3.36
N VAL A 564 -20.12 10.77 -4.63
CA VAL A 564 -19.19 11.01 -5.73
C VAL A 564 -19.84 11.93 -6.76
N SER A 565 -19.19 13.04 -7.07
CA SER A 565 -19.56 13.93 -8.17
C SER A 565 -18.68 13.66 -9.38
N ALA A 566 -19.24 13.08 -10.44
CA ALA A 566 -18.64 12.97 -11.76
C ALA A 566 -19.24 14.00 -12.75
N LEU A 567 -19.73 15.12 -12.22
CA LEU A 567 -20.25 16.21 -13.02
C LEU A 567 -19.11 17.03 -13.66
N PRO A 568 -19.34 17.65 -14.83
CA PRO A 568 -18.43 18.68 -15.34
C PRO A 568 -18.27 19.84 -14.35
N ALA A 569 -17.12 20.51 -14.39
CA ALA A 569 -16.78 21.60 -13.46
C ALA A 569 -17.84 22.71 -13.44
N GLU A 570 -18.48 23.01 -14.58
CA GLU A 570 -19.52 24.03 -14.72
C GLU A 570 -20.80 23.68 -13.95
N LYS A 571 -21.00 22.41 -13.57
CA LYS A 571 -22.16 21.91 -12.83
C LYS A 571 -21.83 21.48 -11.40
N SER A 572 -20.59 21.66 -10.93
CA SER A 572 -20.13 21.26 -9.59
C SER A 572 -20.95 21.88 -8.45
N PHE A 573 -21.45 23.12 -8.64
CA PHE A 573 -22.27 23.84 -7.67
C PHE A 573 -23.59 23.14 -7.31
N VAL A 574 -24.08 22.24 -8.16
CA VAL A 574 -25.33 21.47 -7.94
C VAL A 574 -25.21 20.49 -6.77
N VAL A 575 -23.98 20.15 -6.37
CA VAL A 575 -23.71 19.19 -5.30
C VAL A 575 -23.91 19.79 -3.90
N SER A 576 -23.70 21.11 -3.74
CA SER A 576 -23.71 21.79 -2.43
C SER A 576 -25.02 21.63 -1.63
N PRO A 577 -26.22 21.72 -2.22
CA PRO A 577 -27.47 21.46 -1.48
C PRO A 577 -27.58 20.04 -0.94
N LEU A 578 -27.06 19.04 -1.68
CA LEU A 578 -27.08 17.64 -1.26
C LEU A 578 -26.13 17.39 -0.10
N LEU A 579 -24.92 17.95 -0.17
CA LEU A 579 -23.97 17.89 0.94
C LEU A 579 -24.60 18.48 2.21
N LYS A 580 -25.21 19.66 2.12
CA LYS A 580 -25.89 20.28 3.27
C LYS A 580 -27.00 19.39 3.83
N HIS A 581 -27.87 18.86 2.97
CA HIS A 581 -28.97 17.98 3.37
C HIS A 581 -28.48 16.76 4.16
N TYR A 582 -27.49 16.03 3.63
CA TYR A 582 -26.97 14.83 4.28
C TYR A 582 -26.00 15.11 5.43
N SER A 583 -25.58 16.36 5.64
CA SER A 583 -24.82 16.76 6.84
C SER A 583 -25.73 17.02 8.05
N HIS A 584 -26.92 17.56 7.81
CA HIS A 584 -27.86 18.06 8.83
C HIS A 584 -28.92 17.04 9.26
N SER A 585 -28.81 15.77 8.90
CA SER A 585 -29.73 14.76 9.43
C SER A 585 -29.43 14.56 10.93
N ALA A 586 -30.30 15.12 11.77
CA ALA A 586 -29.97 15.75 13.06
C ALA A 586 -30.40 14.98 14.33
N ASN A 587 -30.49 13.64 14.30
CA ASN A 587 -30.97 12.89 15.49
C ASN A 587 -29.93 11.98 16.17
N LYS A 588 -28.66 11.97 15.71
CA LYS A 588 -27.60 11.19 16.36
C LYS A 588 -26.46 12.08 16.89
N PRO A 589 -25.97 11.86 18.12
CA PRO A 589 -24.80 12.57 18.64
C PRO A 589 -23.58 12.36 17.74
N GLN A 590 -22.72 13.37 17.64
CA GLN A 590 -21.56 13.39 16.73
C GLN A 590 -20.59 12.23 16.99
N SER A 591 -20.50 11.75 18.24
CA SER A 591 -19.72 10.57 18.65
C SER A 591 -20.23 9.24 18.08
N GLN A 592 -21.40 9.19 17.43
CA GLN A 592 -22.00 7.95 16.91
C GLN A 592 -22.17 7.93 15.38
N ARG A 593 -21.61 8.91 14.65
CA ARG A 593 -21.74 8.99 13.19
C ARG A 593 -20.48 8.44 12.51
N PRO A 594 -20.59 7.46 11.60
CA PRO A 594 -19.46 7.06 10.76
C PRO A 594 -19.01 8.24 9.88
N GLY A 595 -17.70 8.33 9.61
CA GLY A 595 -17.14 9.42 8.81
C GLY A 595 -17.69 9.41 7.39
N LYS A 596 -18.23 10.54 6.91
CA LYS A 596 -18.78 10.66 5.55
C LYS A 596 -17.71 11.12 4.57
N VAL A 597 -17.75 10.58 3.35
CA VAL A 597 -16.72 10.82 2.32
C VAL A 597 -17.35 11.46 1.08
N PHE A 598 -16.72 12.54 0.61
CA PHE A 598 -17.08 13.21 -0.63
C PHE A 598 -15.90 13.17 -1.60
N VAL A 599 -16.15 12.78 -2.84
CA VAL A 599 -15.15 12.79 -3.91
C VAL A 599 -15.69 13.62 -5.08
N ASP A 600 -14.99 14.70 -5.43
CA ASP A 600 -15.28 15.47 -6.63
C ASP A 600 -14.31 15.09 -7.75
N LEU A 601 -14.85 14.47 -8.82
CA LEU A 601 -14.12 14.10 -10.02
C LEU A 601 -14.18 15.20 -11.10
N SER A 602 -14.77 16.36 -10.80
CA SER A 602 -14.77 17.48 -11.73
C SER A 602 -13.35 18.08 -11.88
N ASN A 603 -12.95 18.44 -13.11
CA ASN A 603 -11.61 18.96 -13.43
C ASN A 603 -11.38 20.40 -12.92
N GLY A 604 -11.41 20.58 -11.61
CA GLY A 604 -11.06 21.83 -10.93
C GLY A 604 -12.21 22.83 -10.77
N VAL A 605 -11.87 24.02 -10.24
CA VAL A 605 -12.82 25.10 -9.94
C VAL A 605 -12.98 26.01 -11.16
N ARG A 606 -13.94 25.71 -12.04
CA ARG A 606 -14.42 26.67 -13.05
C ARG A 606 -15.88 27.03 -12.74
N GLY A 607 -16.10 28.23 -12.20
CA GLY A 607 -17.44 28.74 -11.89
C GLY A 607 -17.62 29.20 -10.44
N LYS A 608 -18.87 29.16 -9.95
CA LYS A 608 -19.25 29.63 -8.61
C LYS A 608 -19.18 28.51 -7.56
N GLY A 609 -18.01 28.29 -6.99
CA GLY A 609 -17.85 27.54 -5.73
C GLY A 609 -16.91 26.33 -5.80
N ASP A 610 -16.30 26.02 -4.67
CA ASP A 610 -15.45 24.85 -4.44
C ASP A 610 -16.27 23.81 -3.65
N SER A 611 -16.66 22.73 -4.33
CA SER A 611 -17.51 21.69 -3.76
C SER A 611 -16.77 20.91 -2.66
N VAL A 612 -15.45 20.74 -2.80
CA VAL A 612 -14.57 20.05 -1.86
C VAL A 612 -14.45 20.86 -0.58
N ALA A 613 -14.16 22.17 -0.70
CA ALA A 613 -14.14 23.07 0.45
C ALA A 613 -15.50 23.16 1.14
N THR A 614 -16.60 23.17 0.36
CA THR A 614 -17.96 23.14 0.91
C THR A 614 -18.21 21.86 1.71
N ALA A 615 -17.87 20.69 1.18
CA ALA A 615 -18.02 19.41 1.86
C ALA A 615 -17.18 19.36 3.15
N ALA A 616 -15.92 19.79 3.10
CA ALA A 616 -15.04 19.86 4.26
C ALA A 616 -15.61 20.77 5.37
N SER A 617 -16.15 21.95 5.00
CA SER A 617 -16.80 22.86 5.97
C SER A 617 -18.04 22.26 6.64
N LEU A 618 -18.63 21.22 6.04
CA LEU A 618 -19.78 20.48 6.55
C LEU A 618 -19.39 19.19 7.30
N GLY A 619 -18.08 18.96 7.51
CA GLY A 619 -17.57 17.81 8.25
C GLY A 619 -17.39 16.52 7.43
N TRP A 620 -17.38 16.61 6.09
CA TRP A 620 -17.05 15.48 5.22
C TRP A 620 -15.53 15.36 5.08
N THR A 621 -15.02 14.13 5.03
CA THR A 621 -13.70 13.89 4.43
C THR A 621 -13.84 14.09 2.92
N ALA A 622 -13.26 15.16 2.40
CA ALA A 622 -13.48 15.60 1.02
C ALA A 622 -12.20 15.51 0.20
N TYR A 623 -12.29 14.86 -0.97
CA TYR A 623 -11.20 14.70 -1.92
C TYR A 623 -11.56 15.34 -3.26
N GLY A 624 -10.57 15.97 -3.89
CA GLY A 624 -10.71 16.53 -5.23
C GLY A 624 -10.11 15.63 -6.31
N ILE A 625 -10.34 16.02 -7.56
CA ILE A 625 -9.79 15.33 -8.74
C ILE A 625 -8.26 15.25 -8.70
N ALA A 626 -7.60 16.20 -8.02
CA ALA A 626 -6.14 16.21 -7.90
C ALA A 626 -5.61 14.99 -7.14
N ASP A 627 -6.31 14.55 -6.09
CA ASP A 627 -5.95 13.37 -5.32
C ASP A 627 -6.21 12.10 -6.14
N VAL A 628 -7.36 12.03 -6.83
CA VAL A 628 -7.69 10.92 -7.72
C VAL A 628 -6.71 10.80 -8.88
N ASN A 629 -6.32 11.92 -9.50
CA ASN A 629 -5.36 11.94 -10.60
C ASN A 629 -3.97 11.53 -10.13
N ALA A 630 -3.51 11.99 -8.96
CA ALA A 630 -2.22 11.56 -8.41
C ALA A 630 -2.18 10.05 -8.20
N TRP A 631 -3.23 9.46 -7.59
CA TRP A 631 -3.34 8.01 -7.47
C TRP A 631 -3.48 7.28 -8.81
N THR A 632 -4.27 7.82 -9.74
CA THR A 632 -4.39 7.26 -11.09
C THR A 632 -3.05 7.25 -11.81
N THR A 633 -2.22 8.27 -11.63
CA THR A 633 -0.85 8.32 -12.14
C THR A 633 0.04 7.26 -11.52
N VAL A 634 -0.01 7.06 -10.19
CA VAL A 634 0.70 5.97 -9.50
C VAL A 634 0.31 4.61 -10.10
N GLU A 635 -0.99 4.35 -10.22
CA GLU A 635 -1.52 3.08 -10.75
C GLU A 635 -1.20 2.88 -12.24
N THR A 636 -1.20 3.96 -13.03
CA THR A 636 -0.81 3.93 -14.44
C THR A 636 0.67 3.56 -14.58
N LEU A 637 1.57 4.14 -13.77
CA LEU A 637 2.99 3.76 -13.79
C LEU A 637 3.21 2.31 -13.36
N ARG A 638 2.49 1.85 -12.33
CA ARG A 638 2.52 0.44 -11.90
C ARG A 638 2.09 -0.50 -13.02
N LEU A 639 1.03 -0.14 -13.77
CA LEU A 639 0.55 -0.92 -14.90
C LEU A 639 1.52 -0.90 -16.10
N LEU A 640 2.05 0.27 -16.47
CA LEU A 640 2.86 0.42 -17.68
C LEU A 640 4.29 -0.12 -17.54
N VAL A 641 4.94 0.16 -16.41
CA VAL A 641 6.38 -0.12 -16.22
C VAL A 641 6.69 -0.94 -14.97
N GLY A 642 5.68 -1.30 -14.17
CA GLY A 642 5.88 -2.06 -12.94
C GLY A 642 6.66 -1.31 -11.87
N GLN A 643 6.91 -0.02 -12.04
CA GLN A 643 7.64 0.81 -11.09
C GLN A 643 6.70 1.42 -10.08
N ASN A 644 7.20 1.61 -8.86
CA ASN A 644 6.45 2.24 -7.80
C ASN A 644 6.93 3.68 -7.60
N VAL A 645 5.99 4.61 -7.49
CA VAL A 645 6.25 6.02 -7.23
C VAL A 645 5.30 6.44 -6.10
N PRO A 646 5.81 7.04 -5.00
CA PRO A 646 4.97 7.44 -3.88
C PRO A 646 3.91 8.46 -4.29
N PHE A 647 2.68 8.35 -3.74
CA PHE A 647 1.62 9.32 -3.98
C PHE A 647 2.06 10.75 -3.64
N ASP A 648 2.70 10.93 -2.48
CA ASP A 648 3.13 12.25 -2.00
C ASP A 648 4.24 12.82 -2.92
N PHE A 649 5.10 11.97 -3.53
CA PHE A 649 6.03 12.39 -4.59
C PHE A 649 5.29 12.85 -5.85
N VAL A 650 4.27 12.11 -6.30
CA VAL A 650 3.45 12.55 -7.44
C VAL A 650 2.84 13.92 -7.14
N ARG A 651 2.25 14.12 -5.96
CA ARG A 651 1.69 15.42 -5.55
C ARG A 651 2.71 16.55 -5.55
N LEU A 652 3.94 16.27 -5.10
CA LEU A 652 5.03 17.24 -5.05
C LEU A 652 5.56 17.58 -6.47
N ALA A 653 5.87 16.57 -7.26
CA ALA A 653 6.60 16.70 -8.52
C ALA A 653 5.71 17.03 -9.74
N ALA A 654 4.41 16.79 -9.63
CA ALA A 654 3.41 17.04 -10.67
C ALA A 654 3.17 18.53 -10.99
N GLY A 655 3.40 19.42 -10.01
CA GLY A 655 3.02 20.83 -10.12
C GLY A 655 1.51 21.05 -10.23
N ARG A 656 1.06 22.30 -10.48
CA ARG A 656 -0.38 22.62 -10.64
C ARG A 656 -0.97 22.15 -11.96
N SER A 657 -0.15 21.95 -13.00
CA SER A 657 -0.58 21.62 -14.37
C SER A 657 -1.27 20.26 -14.49
N LEU A 658 -0.95 19.32 -13.60
CA LEU A 658 -1.58 18.00 -13.52
C LEU A 658 -3.02 18.00 -13.00
N TYR A 659 -3.46 19.16 -12.50
CA TYR A 659 -4.68 19.31 -11.71
C TYR A 659 -5.58 20.44 -12.22
N SER A 660 -5.26 21.06 -13.36
CA SER A 660 -5.90 22.26 -13.92
C SER A 660 -6.61 22.04 -15.24
#